data_AF-A0A9E0DR78-F1
#
_entry.id   AF-A0A9E0DR78-F1
#
_cell.length_a   1.000
_cell.length_b   1.000
_cell.length_c   1.000
_cell.angle_alpha   90.00
_cell.angle_beta   90.00
_cell.angle_gamma   90.00
#
_symmetry.space_group_name_H-M   'P 1'
#
loop_
_entity.id
_entity.type
_entity.pdbx_description
1 polymer ?
#
loop_
_entity_poly.entity_id
_entity_poly.type
_entity_poly.pdbx_seq_one_letter_code
_entity_poly.pdbx_strand_id
1 'polypeptide(L)'
;MTIRREKVEPVKKKKPLGKIFLIALAVIFIGGLIYFLFPQAFRSFAYFGTRVKNTFSHYLLKQTPRFYYLNVEKNGQFLRVWAHEMLEVTYRDEFGIVSVGSDDLTGKRISVRVQELGKGGNDIRVLMRGIDLVNKIMAGGSTPKNAAQITDYKIRVYYLDKEIGIVPMKVAITPQDWLRFAQDTENVRKQIEYLKKAVEMNKEDTGVRKVLAGIYLRQDRIDDAIKQYKEILVIKPDDTGALEELAKCYIKKKDYDNAITVSKKLAKLNPRQAEAYATLGIALAEKGLTRQAIENYLEIIKIEPDNYTARYKLAEAYAKENKINEAIEQYNYIVANSKEKDLALLALGDVYLKQKKYDEAVQYYTELIRDKPKMAAAYANLASAYAGQGKWKEEMENLKKAVELAPSEPVVHFNLGVAYEKRKMDDQAIDAYEQVLKINPEDTDSIERIAAVCLKSKKFPRAVTYYEKLAVKFPRKAEIFVNLGFAYGELKKYALSAKNYEKALKLGAKDSTMYYNLAYTYNQLGREKEAIAQYEKVSPPTKETLSIIGNYYLKEKNYKKALGCFQNIVKLEPKQSSSYSGLGYAYAAAGSWDKAIANYLIALQYDREDSEVYVNLGEAYEKKGLYQEALNAYTTAYELNPESTRAARGIPRLRILLLQQKSQQQSKE
;
A
#
# COMPACT_ATOMS: atom_id res chain seq x y z
N MET A 1 102.53 -10.92 34.69
CA MET A 1 102.91 -12.30 34.34
C MET A 1 102.42 -12.59 32.91
N THR A 2 103.32 -12.47 31.93
CA THR A 2 103.83 -13.57 31.07
C THR A 2 102.78 -14.07 30.05
N ILE A 3 102.61 -13.43 28.89
CA ILE A 3 103.29 -13.67 27.58
C ILE A 3 103.43 -15.14 27.17
N ARG A 4 102.73 -15.56 26.11
CA ARG A 4 103.35 -16.20 24.94
C ARG A 4 102.51 -16.09 23.66
N ARG A 5 103.18 -15.60 22.61
CA ARG A 5 102.75 -15.49 21.20
C ARG A 5 102.92 -16.82 20.47
N GLU A 6 102.10 -17.07 19.46
CA GLU A 6 102.50 -17.72 18.19
C GLU A 6 101.47 -17.32 17.11
N LYS A 7 101.87 -16.40 16.21
CA LYS A 7 102.34 -16.60 14.83
C LYS A 7 101.23 -16.98 13.83
N VAL A 8 100.99 -16.05 12.91
CA VAL A 8 100.12 -16.12 11.73
C VAL A 8 100.93 -16.68 10.55
N GLU A 9 100.34 -17.60 9.79
CA GLU A 9 100.74 -17.90 8.40
C GLU A 9 99.49 -17.89 7.48
N PRO A 10 99.58 -17.32 6.25
CA PRO A 10 98.45 -17.26 5.32
C PRO A 10 98.54 -18.38 4.27
N VAL A 11 97.45 -19.14 4.06
CA VAL A 11 97.40 -20.16 2.99
C VAL A 11 96.25 -19.93 2.00
N LYS A 12 96.64 -19.31 0.88
CA LYS A 12 96.26 -19.53 -0.53
C LYS A 12 94.90 -20.20 -0.82
N LYS A 13 94.04 -19.43 -1.51
CA LYS A 13 92.93 -19.88 -2.36
C LYS A 13 93.39 -20.99 -3.34
N LYS A 14 92.86 -22.21 -3.23
CA LYS A 14 92.91 -23.26 -4.27
C LYS A 14 91.53 -23.43 -4.91
N LYS A 15 91.48 -23.40 -6.25
CA LYS A 15 90.31 -23.71 -7.07
C LYS A 15 89.90 -25.20 -6.89
N PRO A 16 88.61 -25.56 -6.84
CA PRO A 16 88.17 -26.92 -6.55
C PRO A 16 87.83 -27.68 -7.85
N LEU A 17 88.80 -28.30 -8.51
CA LEU A 17 88.51 -29.21 -9.64
C LEU A 17 88.85 -30.69 -9.34
N GLY A 18 89.80 -30.99 -8.45
CA GLY A 18 90.26 -32.37 -8.21
C GLY A 18 89.32 -33.25 -7.36
N LYS A 19 88.52 -32.69 -6.45
CA LYS A 19 87.62 -33.48 -5.57
C LYS A 19 86.38 -34.02 -6.30
N ILE A 20 85.97 -33.37 -7.38
CA ILE A 20 84.76 -33.75 -8.15
C ILE A 20 85.03 -35.01 -8.98
N PHE A 21 86.25 -35.18 -9.48
CA PHE A 21 86.66 -36.34 -10.29
C PHE A 21 86.75 -37.65 -9.48
N LEU A 22 87.13 -37.57 -8.20
CA LEU A 22 87.19 -38.73 -7.28
C LEU A 22 85.81 -39.20 -6.83
N ILE A 23 84.87 -38.29 -6.61
CA ILE A 23 83.48 -38.61 -6.26
C ILE A 23 82.76 -39.25 -7.46
N ALA A 24 83.06 -38.76 -8.66
CA ALA A 24 82.60 -39.30 -9.94
C ALA A 24 82.94 -40.79 -10.12
N LEU A 25 84.18 -41.20 -9.84
CA LEU A 25 84.64 -42.58 -9.93
C LEU A 25 83.98 -43.50 -8.90
N ALA A 26 83.80 -43.03 -7.66
CA ALA A 26 83.15 -43.80 -6.61
C ALA A 26 81.66 -44.07 -6.91
N VAL A 27 80.96 -43.12 -7.51
CA VAL A 27 79.53 -43.25 -7.88
C VAL A 27 79.32 -44.26 -9.01
N ILE A 28 80.26 -44.34 -9.97
CA ILE A 28 80.22 -45.33 -11.06
C ILE A 28 80.46 -46.74 -10.50
N PHE A 29 81.40 -46.89 -9.57
CA PHE A 29 81.72 -48.18 -8.95
C PHE A 29 80.56 -48.72 -8.08
N ILE A 30 79.95 -47.86 -7.27
CA ILE A 30 78.79 -48.20 -6.43
C ILE A 30 77.56 -48.52 -7.30
N GLY A 31 77.38 -47.80 -8.41
CA GLY A 31 76.30 -48.07 -9.37
C GLY A 31 76.43 -49.40 -10.09
N GLY A 32 77.65 -49.81 -10.45
CA GLY A 32 77.92 -51.14 -11.00
C GLY A 32 77.63 -52.27 -10.00
N LEU A 33 77.93 -52.04 -8.72
CA LEU A 33 77.69 -53.01 -7.64
C LEU A 33 76.18 -53.24 -7.38
N ILE A 34 75.39 -52.17 -7.42
CA ILE A 34 73.93 -52.23 -7.18
C ILE A 34 73.20 -52.88 -8.37
N TYR A 35 73.68 -52.68 -9.61
CA TYR A 35 73.16 -53.36 -10.81
C TYR A 35 73.21 -54.88 -10.69
N PHE A 36 74.35 -55.37 -10.18
CA PHE A 36 74.65 -56.79 -10.11
C PHE A 36 73.91 -57.48 -8.96
N LEU A 37 73.70 -56.78 -7.84
CA LEU A 37 73.11 -57.36 -6.62
C LEU A 37 71.59 -57.18 -6.50
N PHE A 38 70.99 -56.12 -7.07
CA PHE A 38 69.57 -55.80 -6.90
C PHE A 38 68.91 -55.26 -8.18
N PRO A 39 68.62 -56.10 -9.18
CA PRO A 39 68.18 -55.66 -10.52
C PRO A 39 66.81 -54.94 -10.55
N GLN A 40 65.89 -55.22 -9.61
CA GLN A 40 64.63 -54.46 -9.49
C GLN A 40 64.84 -53.07 -8.86
N ALA A 41 65.73 -52.94 -7.85
CA ALA A 41 66.13 -51.64 -7.29
C ALA A 41 66.93 -50.81 -8.31
N PHE A 42 67.55 -51.47 -9.29
CA PHE A 42 68.25 -50.80 -10.37
C PHE A 42 67.35 -50.01 -11.32
N ARG A 43 66.03 -50.31 -11.42
CA ARG A 43 65.11 -49.44 -12.17
C ARG A 43 65.00 -48.04 -11.54
N SER A 44 65.04 -47.95 -10.21
CA SER A 44 65.19 -46.67 -9.49
C SER A 44 66.59 -46.08 -9.65
N PHE A 45 67.61 -46.93 -9.81
CA PHE A 45 68.97 -46.50 -10.15
C PHE A 45 69.13 -46.03 -11.60
N ALA A 46 68.27 -46.41 -12.56
CA ALA A 46 68.29 -45.91 -13.93
C ALA A 46 67.94 -44.41 -14.00
N TYR A 47 67.05 -43.94 -13.11
CA TYR A 47 66.81 -42.51 -12.84
C TYR A 47 68.02 -41.83 -12.18
N PHE A 48 68.77 -42.55 -11.34
CA PHE A 48 70.02 -42.07 -10.76
C PHE A 48 71.14 -41.99 -11.81
N GLY A 49 71.27 -42.97 -12.70
CA GLY A 49 72.26 -43.03 -13.77
C GLY A 49 72.06 -41.95 -14.83
N THR A 50 70.81 -41.62 -15.15
CA THR A 50 70.49 -40.46 -16.00
C THR A 50 70.82 -39.13 -15.31
N ARG A 51 70.52 -38.97 -14.02
CA ARG A 51 70.91 -37.76 -13.25
C ARG A 51 72.42 -37.63 -13.09
N VAL A 52 73.14 -38.72 -12.82
CA VAL A 52 74.60 -38.76 -12.76
C VAL A 52 75.17 -38.37 -14.13
N LYS A 53 74.71 -38.98 -15.23
CA LYS A 53 75.10 -38.59 -16.60
C LYS A 53 74.86 -37.10 -16.87
N ASN A 54 73.70 -36.56 -16.50
CA ASN A 54 73.37 -35.15 -16.71
C ASN A 54 74.22 -34.22 -15.84
N THR A 55 74.49 -34.60 -14.59
CA THR A 55 75.37 -33.87 -13.65
C THR A 55 76.81 -33.85 -14.15
N PHE A 56 77.33 -34.97 -14.66
CA PHE A 56 78.63 -35.03 -15.32
C PHE A 56 78.67 -34.14 -16.57
N SER A 57 77.67 -34.22 -17.44
CA SER A 57 77.56 -33.36 -18.62
C SER A 57 77.48 -31.88 -18.26
N HIS A 58 76.82 -31.51 -17.15
CA HIS A 58 76.79 -30.15 -16.65
C HIS A 58 78.19 -29.65 -16.24
N TYR A 59 78.93 -30.41 -15.43
CA TYR A 59 80.25 -29.98 -14.93
C TYR A 59 81.39 -30.13 -15.94
N LEU A 60 81.39 -31.16 -16.82
CA LEU A 60 82.43 -31.36 -17.85
C LEU A 60 82.12 -30.66 -19.18
N LEU A 61 80.89 -30.76 -19.68
CA LEU A 61 80.51 -30.25 -21.00
C LEU A 61 79.83 -28.86 -20.93
N LYS A 62 79.78 -28.25 -19.74
CA LYS A 62 79.14 -26.94 -19.47
C LYS A 62 77.68 -26.85 -19.94
N GLN A 63 76.97 -27.98 -20.00
CA GLN A 63 75.55 -28.01 -20.38
C GLN A 63 74.69 -27.34 -19.30
N THR A 64 73.50 -26.84 -19.67
CA THR A 64 72.58 -26.23 -18.70
C THR A 64 71.98 -27.32 -17.79
N PRO A 65 71.96 -27.12 -16.46
CA PRO A 65 71.53 -28.16 -15.53
C PRO A 65 70.02 -28.40 -15.65
N ARG A 66 69.59 -29.65 -15.49
CA ARG A 66 68.17 -29.99 -15.44
C ARG A 66 67.61 -29.80 -14.04
N PHE A 67 66.36 -29.38 -13.98
CA PHE A 67 65.57 -29.25 -12.76
C PHE A 67 64.77 -30.54 -12.50
N TYR A 68 64.71 -30.98 -11.24
CA TYR A 68 64.01 -32.21 -10.84
C TYR A 68 62.90 -31.98 -9.81
N TYR A 69 63.13 -31.19 -8.77
CA TYR A 69 62.15 -30.93 -7.72
C TYR A 69 62.48 -29.69 -6.88
N LEU A 70 61.49 -29.16 -6.17
CA LEU A 70 61.64 -28.17 -5.11
C LEU A 70 61.48 -28.84 -3.75
N ASN A 71 62.32 -28.50 -2.79
CA ASN A 71 62.02 -28.75 -1.38
C ASN A 71 61.32 -27.50 -0.84
N VAL A 72 60.06 -27.64 -0.43
CA VAL A 72 59.20 -26.57 0.07
C VAL A 72 58.89 -26.85 1.53
N GLU A 73 59.07 -25.86 2.39
CA GLU A 73 58.50 -25.89 3.73
C GLU A 73 57.12 -25.25 3.66
N LYS A 74 56.08 -25.97 4.09
CA LYS A 74 54.69 -25.51 4.07
C LYS A 74 54.06 -25.81 5.42
N ASN A 75 53.60 -24.78 6.14
CA ASN A 75 53.02 -24.88 7.49
C ASN A 75 53.91 -25.68 8.47
N GLY A 76 55.23 -25.50 8.39
CA GLY A 76 56.22 -26.22 9.21
C GLY A 76 56.48 -27.68 8.79
N GLN A 77 55.91 -28.16 7.69
CA GLN A 77 56.18 -29.48 7.11
C GLN A 77 57.07 -29.37 5.87
N PHE A 78 58.06 -30.25 5.74
CA PHE A 78 58.92 -30.32 4.55
C PHE A 78 58.31 -31.22 3.48
N LEU A 79 57.96 -30.62 2.35
CA LEU A 79 57.40 -31.27 1.16
C LEU A 79 58.44 -31.25 0.03
N ARG A 80 58.51 -32.32 -0.76
CA ARG A 80 59.20 -32.33 -2.05
C ARG A 80 58.17 -32.27 -3.16
N VAL A 81 58.23 -31.22 -3.98
CA VAL A 81 57.37 -31.03 -5.16
C VAL A 81 58.19 -31.31 -6.41
N TRP A 82 57.88 -32.38 -7.12
CA TRP A 82 58.59 -32.77 -8.34
C TRP A 82 58.26 -31.84 -9.52
N ALA A 83 59.11 -31.81 -10.53
CA ALA A 83 58.97 -30.90 -11.67
C ALA A 83 57.66 -31.05 -12.47
N HIS A 84 57.01 -32.22 -12.40
CA HIS A 84 55.71 -32.49 -13.02
C HIS A 84 54.52 -32.31 -12.06
N GLU A 85 54.77 -32.02 -10.78
CA GLU A 85 53.73 -31.84 -9.77
C GLU A 85 53.35 -30.37 -9.64
N MET A 86 52.25 -30.14 -8.94
CA MET A 86 51.74 -28.79 -8.64
C MET A 86 51.81 -28.54 -7.15
N LEU A 87 52.17 -27.32 -6.76
CA LEU A 87 52.04 -26.89 -5.37
C LEU A 87 50.64 -26.31 -5.14
N GLU A 88 49.85 -26.97 -4.29
CA GLU A 88 48.55 -26.44 -3.87
C GLU A 88 48.71 -25.49 -2.68
N VAL A 89 48.07 -24.32 -2.73
CA VAL A 89 48.13 -23.27 -1.70
C VAL A 89 46.72 -22.77 -1.40
N THR A 90 46.36 -22.74 -0.12
CA THR A 90 45.14 -22.14 0.42
C THR A 90 45.46 -20.84 1.16
N TYR A 91 44.45 -20.06 1.53
CA TYR A 91 44.67 -18.82 2.29
C TYR A 91 45.35 -19.02 3.65
N ARG A 92 45.20 -20.20 4.26
CA ARG A 92 45.79 -20.54 5.57
C ARG A 92 47.26 -20.95 5.48
N ASP A 93 47.73 -21.22 4.27
CA ASP A 93 49.06 -21.78 4.09
C ASP A 93 50.13 -20.70 4.14
N GLU A 94 51.19 -20.97 4.88
CA GLU A 94 52.47 -20.27 4.78
C GLU A 94 53.51 -21.23 4.21
N PHE A 95 54.29 -20.77 3.24
CA PHE A 95 55.29 -21.63 2.60
C PHE A 95 56.55 -20.87 2.17
N GLY A 96 57.65 -21.60 2.04
CA GLY A 96 58.93 -21.09 1.59
C GLY A 96 59.71 -22.16 0.84
N ILE A 97 60.46 -21.75 -0.19
CA ILE A 97 61.27 -22.68 -0.99
C ILE A 97 62.61 -22.84 -0.31
N VAL A 98 62.89 -24.02 0.24
CA VAL A 98 64.09 -24.29 1.05
C VAL A 98 65.31 -24.53 0.17
N SER A 99 65.15 -25.31 -0.91
CA SER A 99 66.21 -25.64 -1.86
C SER A 99 65.66 -26.22 -3.16
N VAL A 100 66.51 -26.26 -4.19
CA VAL A 100 66.19 -26.80 -5.52
C VAL A 100 67.02 -28.06 -5.79
N GLY A 101 66.36 -29.15 -6.17
CA GLY A 101 67.01 -30.34 -6.72
C GLY A 101 67.28 -30.17 -8.20
N SER A 102 68.55 -29.99 -8.57
CA SER A 102 69.00 -29.91 -9.97
C SER A 102 70.29 -30.72 -10.20
N ASP A 103 70.84 -30.65 -11.42
CA ASP A 103 72.18 -31.15 -11.75
C ASP A 103 73.33 -30.25 -11.19
N ASP A 104 73.04 -29.03 -10.73
CA ASP A 104 74.03 -28.18 -10.02
C ASP A 104 74.02 -28.53 -8.52
N LEU A 105 74.96 -29.39 -8.12
CA LEU A 105 75.09 -29.85 -6.74
C LEU A 105 75.45 -28.74 -5.75
N THR A 106 75.97 -27.60 -6.22
CA THR A 106 76.30 -26.47 -5.35
C THR A 106 75.10 -25.58 -5.04
N GLY A 107 74.09 -25.57 -5.93
CA GLY A 107 72.93 -24.68 -5.87
C GLY A 107 73.25 -23.17 -5.92
N LYS A 108 74.53 -22.77 -5.99
CA LYS A 108 74.97 -21.36 -5.84
C LYS A 108 74.54 -20.48 -7.00
N ARG A 109 74.27 -21.07 -8.16
CA ARG A 109 73.85 -20.40 -9.39
C ARG A 109 72.38 -20.61 -9.69
N ILE A 110 71.65 -21.26 -8.79
CA ILE A 110 70.23 -21.48 -8.91
C ILE A 110 69.49 -20.36 -8.19
N SER A 111 68.52 -19.76 -8.87
CA SER A 111 67.56 -18.86 -8.26
C SER A 111 66.14 -19.31 -8.55
N VAL A 112 65.23 -18.98 -7.65
CA VAL A 112 63.81 -19.24 -7.83
C VAL A 112 63.06 -17.92 -7.81
N ARG A 113 62.09 -17.77 -8.71
CA ARG A 113 61.14 -16.65 -8.70
C ARG A 113 59.73 -17.18 -8.54
N VAL A 114 59.04 -16.73 -7.51
CA VAL A 114 57.63 -17.04 -7.29
C VAL A 114 56.79 -15.88 -7.80
N GLN A 115 56.00 -16.14 -8.83
CA GLN A 115 55.14 -15.13 -9.43
C GLN A 115 54.18 -14.51 -8.39
N GLU A 116 54.02 -13.19 -8.43
CA GLU A 116 53.19 -12.36 -7.52
C GLU A 116 53.54 -12.33 -6.02
N LEU A 117 54.27 -13.31 -5.48
CA LEU A 117 54.63 -13.34 -4.05
C LEU A 117 56.11 -13.08 -3.77
N GLY A 118 56.96 -13.31 -4.78
CA GLY A 118 58.40 -13.13 -4.68
C GLY A 118 58.84 -11.68 -4.55
N LYS A 119 60.07 -11.47 -4.06
CA LYS A 119 60.69 -10.14 -3.93
C LYS A 119 61.46 -9.69 -5.18
N GLY A 120 61.24 -10.37 -6.32
CA GLY A 120 61.84 -10.03 -7.63
C GLY A 120 63.30 -10.45 -7.81
N GLY A 121 63.86 -11.21 -6.86
CA GLY A 121 65.25 -11.68 -6.85
C GLY A 121 65.36 -13.22 -6.83
N ASN A 122 65.97 -13.75 -5.78
CA ASN A 122 65.98 -15.18 -5.47
C ASN A 122 65.08 -15.43 -4.25
N ASP A 123 63.94 -16.09 -4.47
CA ASP A 123 62.90 -16.33 -3.46
C ASP A 123 63.16 -17.61 -2.63
N ILE A 124 64.35 -18.21 -2.75
CA ILE A 124 64.78 -19.27 -1.85
C ILE A 124 64.87 -18.72 -0.42
N ARG A 125 64.23 -19.41 0.53
CA ARG A 125 64.07 -19.04 1.95
C ARG A 125 63.29 -17.75 2.21
N VAL A 126 62.48 -17.32 1.25
CA VAL A 126 61.50 -16.26 1.46
C VAL A 126 60.18 -16.87 1.94
N LEU A 127 59.69 -16.41 3.09
CA LEU A 127 58.36 -16.77 3.60
C LEU A 127 57.29 -16.10 2.74
N MET A 128 56.33 -16.88 2.28
CA MET A 128 55.20 -16.43 1.48
C MET A 128 53.90 -16.90 2.13
N ARG A 129 52.87 -16.06 2.07
CA ARG A 129 51.56 -16.34 2.67
C ARG A 129 50.52 -16.52 1.58
N GLY A 130 49.78 -17.62 1.63
CA GLY A 130 48.70 -17.92 0.70
C GLY A 130 47.60 -16.87 0.71
N ILE A 131 47.34 -16.22 1.86
CA ILE A 131 46.36 -15.14 1.97
C ILE A 131 46.65 -13.97 1.02
N ASP A 132 47.92 -13.63 0.78
CA ASP A 132 48.31 -12.53 -0.09
C ASP A 132 47.93 -12.84 -1.56
N LEU A 133 48.04 -14.12 -1.94
CA LEU A 133 47.68 -14.60 -3.26
C LEU A 133 46.17 -14.66 -3.45
N VAL A 134 45.45 -15.20 -2.46
CA VAL A 134 43.98 -15.22 -2.45
C VAL A 134 43.42 -13.80 -2.51
N ASN A 135 44.01 -12.85 -1.76
CA ASN A 135 43.62 -11.45 -1.81
C ASN A 135 43.76 -10.83 -3.21
N LYS A 136 44.89 -11.08 -3.87
CA LYS A 136 45.13 -10.62 -5.24
C LYS A 136 44.12 -11.20 -6.23
N ILE A 137 43.86 -12.50 -6.15
CA ILE A 137 42.87 -13.18 -6.99
C ILE A 137 41.49 -12.53 -6.84
N MET A 138 41.07 -12.32 -5.60
CA MET A 138 39.73 -11.82 -5.29
C MET A 138 39.56 -10.32 -5.59
N ALA A 139 40.64 -9.53 -5.51
CA ALA A 139 40.65 -8.11 -5.86
C ALA A 139 40.68 -7.84 -7.39
N GLY A 140 41.22 -8.77 -8.18
CA GLY A 140 41.46 -8.61 -9.62
C GLY A 140 40.23 -8.59 -10.54
N GLY A 141 39.00 -8.54 -10.01
CA GLY A 141 37.75 -8.42 -10.77
C GLY A 141 37.33 -9.63 -11.62
N SER A 142 38.27 -10.53 -11.92
CA SER A 142 38.03 -11.83 -12.53
C SER A 142 37.57 -12.81 -11.46
N THR A 143 36.29 -12.79 -11.09
CA THR A 143 35.74 -13.93 -10.36
C THR A 143 35.96 -15.18 -11.21
N PRO A 144 36.77 -16.15 -10.75
CA PRO A 144 37.13 -17.29 -11.58
C PRO A 144 35.85 -18.03 -11.96
N LYS A 145 35.64 -18.24 -13.27
CA LYS A 145 34.46 -18.96 -13.81
C LYS A 145 34.35 -20.37 -13.23
N ASN A 146 35.46 -20.95 -12.75
CA ASN A 146 35.52 -22.19 -11.99
C ASN A 146 36.06 -21.92 -10.59
N ALA A 147 35.23 -22.08 -9.57
CA ALA A 147 35.57 -21.85 -8.15
C ALA A 147 36.71 -22.74 -7.60
N ALA A 148 37.20 -23.71 -8.37
CA ALA A 148 38.08 -24.77 -7.87
C ALA A 148 39.54 -24.74 -8.36
N GLN A 149 39.92 -23.94 -9.38
CA GLN A 149 41.27 -23.98 -9.96
C GLN A 149 41.63 -22.66 -10.67
N ILE A 150 42.53 -21.87 -10.08
CA ILE A 150 43.35 -20.92 -10.83
C ILE A 150 44.77 -21.48 -10.87
N THR A 151 45.22 -21.84 -12.07
CA THR A 151 46.54 -22.42 -12.34
C THR A 151 47.35 -21.53 -13.28
N ASP A 152 47.46 -20.24 -12.94
CA ASP A 152 48.30 -19.30 -13.70
C ASP A 152 49.58 -18.88 -12.98
N TYR A 153 49.68 -19.18 -11.67
CA TYR A 153 50.86 -18.83 -10.89
C TYR A 153 51.95 -19.88 -11.06
N LYS A 154 53.16 -19.41 -11.32
CA LYS A 154 54.31 -20.26 -11.64
C LYS A 154 55.47 -19.97 -10.70
N ILE A 155 56.09 -21.04 -10.21
CA ILE A 155 57.40 -20.98 -9.58
C ILE A 155 58.42 -21.29 -10.68
N ARG A 156 59.21 -20.29 -11.07
CA ARG A 156 60.20 -20.42 -12.14
C ARG A 156 61.58 -20.62 -11.53
N VAL A 157 62.28 -21.63 -12.02
CA VAL A 157 63.62 -21.99 -11.56
C VAL A 157 64.62 -21.59 -12.64
N TYR A 158 65.63 -20.81 -12.25
CA TYR A 158 66.66 -20.30 -13.15
C TYR A 158 68.03 -20.85 -12.76
N TYR A 159 68.86 -21.10 -13.76
CA TYR A 159 70.30 -21.24 -13.59
C TYR A 159 70.98 -20.06 -14.28
N LEU A 160 71.70 -19.25 -13.49
CA LEU A 160 72.08 -17.89 -13.90
C LEU A 160 70.82 -17.13 -14.34
N ASP A 161 70.72 -16.76 -15.62
CA ASP A 161 69.56 -16.06 -16.20
C ASP A 161 68.69 -16.94 -17.11
N LYS A 162 69.03 -18.23 -17.27
CA LYS A 162 68.26 -19.16 -18.11
C LYS A 162 67.24 -19.94 -17.28
N GLU A 163 65.98 -19.92 -17.70
CA GLU A 163 64.93 -20.75 -17.10
C GLU A 163 65.18 -22.23 -17.40
N ILE A 164 65.19 -23.05 -16.34
CA ILE A 164 65.45 -24.49 -16.41
C ILE A 164 64.26 -25.35 -15.93
N GLY A 165 63.22 -24.73 -15.37
CA GLY A 165 62.04 -25.45 -14.90
C GLY A 165 60.93 -24.53 -14.41
N ILE A 166 59.71 -25.06 -14.44
CA ILE A 166 58.50 -24.39 -13.94
C ILE A 166 57.76 -25.39 -13.07
N VAL A 167 57.38 -24.98 -11.85
CA VAL A 167 56.42 -25.71 -11.01
C VAL A 167 55.13 -24.89 -10.97
N PRO A 168 54.00 -25.40 -11.48
CA PRO A 168 52.71 -24.72 -11.38
C PRO A 168 52.24 -24.65 -9.93
N MET A 169 51.57 -23.55 -9.59
CA MET A 169 50.90 -23.37 -8.32
C MET A 169 49.39 -23.29 -8.54
N LYS A 170 48.64 -24.12 -7.79
CA LYS A 170 47.18 -24.10 -7.75
C LYS A 170 46.75 -23.39 -6.48
N VAL A 171 45.97 -22.32 -6.64
CA VAL A 171 45.37 -21.63 -5.50
C VAL A 171 43.97 -22.16 -5.28
N ALA A 172 43.74 -22.77 -4.12
CA ALA A 172 42.45 -23.31 -3.74
C ALA A 172 41.67 -22.24 -2.97
N ILE A 173 40.62 -21.71 -3.60
CA ILE A 173 39.64 -20.84 -2.95
C ILE A 173 38.68 -21.71 -2.14
N THR A 174 38.42 -21.33 -0.89
CA THR A 174 37.55 -22.06 0.04
C THR A 174 36.26 -21.28 0.32
N PRO A 175 35.19 -21.92 0.84
CA PRO A 175 34.00 -21.20 1.31
C PRO A 175 34.32 -20.09 2.33
N GLN A 176 35.34 -20.31 3.16
CA GLN A 176 35.78 -19.35 4.18
C GLN A 176 36.39 -18.08 3.57
N ASP A 177 37.02 -18.20 2.39
CA ASP A 177 37.52 -17.03 1.66
C ASP A 177 36.36 -16.14 1.23
N TRP A 178 35.35 -16.72 0.57
CA TRP A 178 34.14 -15.99 0.19
C TRP A 178 33.43 -15.35 1.39
N LEU A 179 33.38 -16.03 2.54
CA LEU A 179 32.82 -15.48 3.77
C LEU A 179 33.59 -14.25 4.26
N ARG A 180 34.93 -14.30 4.29
CA ARG A 180 35.74 -13.16 4.71
C ARG A 180 35.53 -11.96 3.78
N PHE A 181 35.54 -12.19 2.47
CA PHE A 181 35.27 -11.12 1.49
C PHE A 181 33.85 -10.55 1.60
N ALA A 182 32.87 -11.39 1.96
CA ALA A 182 31.52 -10.92 2.25
C ALA A 182 31.47 -10.03 3.51
N GLN A 183 32.30 -10.30 4.52
CA GLN A 183 32.37 -9.48 5.74
C GLN A 183 33.12 -8.16 5.50
N ASP A 184 34.19 -8.19 4.70
CA ASP A 184 35.06 -7.03 4.45
C ASP A 184 34.46 -6.00 3.47
N THR A 185 33.34 -6.33 2.79
CA THR A 185 32.73 -5.44 1.78
C THR A 185 31.49 -4.70 2.30
N GLU A 186 31.49 -3.37 2.13
CA GLU A 186 30.31 -2.54 2.40
C GLU A 186 29.26 -2.60 1.26
N ASN A 187 29.65 -3.12 0.09
CA ASN A 187 28.75 -3.23 -1.06
C ASN A 187 27.85 -4.46 -0.92
N VAL A 188 26.59 -4.24 -0.55
CA VAL A 188 25.61 -5.32 -0.30
C VAL A 188 25.43 -6.25 -1.51
N ARG A 189 25.52 -5.75 -2.74
CA ARG A 189 25.40 -6.59 -3.94
C ARG A 189 26.56 -7.59 -4.05
N LYS A 190 27.80 -7.12 -3.81
CA LYS A 190 28.99 -7.98 -3.79
C LYS A 190 28.95 -8.95 -2.61
N GLN A 191 28.52 -8.48 -1.44
CA GLN A 191 28.34 -9.32 -0.25
C GLN A 191 27.41 -10.51 -0.55
N ILE A 192 26.26 -10.27 -1.18
CA ILE A 192 25.32 -11.33 -1.59
C ILE A 192 25.97 -12.29 -2.60
N GLU A 193 26.71 -11.78 -3.57
CA GLU A 193 27.40 -12.62 -4.57
C GLU A 193 28.42 -13.55 -3.91
N TYR A 194 29.23 -13.04 -2.99
CA TYR A 194 30.21 -13.82 -2.26
C TYR A 194 29.55 -14.89 -1.38
N LEU A 195 28.49 -14.54 -0.65
CA LEU A 195 27.74 -15.52 0.15
C LEU A 195 27.09 -16.61 -0.71
N LYS A 196 26.58 -16.27 -1.90
CA LYS A 196 26.08 -17.30 -2.85
C LYS A 196 27.18 -18.28 -3.26
N LYS A 197 28.37 -17.79 -3.58
CA LYS A 197 29.52 -18.65 -3.93
C LYS A 197 29.95 -19.53 -2.76
N ALA A 198 29.97 -18.98 -1.54
CA ALA A 198 30.22 -19.78 -0.34
C ALA A 198 29.21 -20.93 -0.19
N VAL A 199 27.91 -20.65 -0.40
CA VAL A 199 26.84 -21.66 -0.35
C VAL A 199 26.93 -22.68 -1.50
N GLU A 200 27.32 -22.27 -2.71
CA GLU A 200 27.52 -23.18 -3.84
C GLU A 200 28.65 -24.19 -3.57
N MET A 201 29.72 -23.74 -2.91
CA MET A 201 30.86 -24.57 -2.54
C MET A 201 30.58 -25.46 -1.32
N ASN A 202 29.75 -25.01 -0.38
CA ASN A 202 29.29 -25.80 0.76
C ASN A 202 27.78 -25.66 0.95
N LYS A 203 27.03 -26.54 0.27
CA LYS A 203 25.55 -26.49 0.24
C LYS A 203 24.91 -26.77 1.61
N GLU A 204 25.60 -27.48 2.49
CA GLU A 204 25.12 -27.89 3.82
C GLU A 204 25.34 -26.81 4.90
N ASP A 205 26.04 -25.72 4.57
CA ASP A 205 26.29 -24.65 5.53
C ASP A 205 25.04 -23.79 5.79
N THR A 206 24.28 -24.21 6.79
CA THR A 206 23.10 -23.49 7.27
C THR A 206 23.44 -22.10 7.83
N GLY A 207 24.66 -21.87 8.34
CA GLY A 207 25.07 -20.59 8.91
C GLY A 207 25.18 -19.51 7.84
N VAL A 208 25.88 -19.81 6.74
CA VAL A 208 25.99 -18.86 5.60
C VAL A 208 24.61 -18.56 5.01
N ARG A 209 23.75 -19.57 4.90
CA ARG A 209 22.38 -19.39 4.40
C ARG A 209 21.55 -18.47 5.28
N LYS A 210 21.68 -18.55 6.61
CA LYS A 210 21.00 -17.64 7.55
C LYS A 210 21.47 -16.20 7.38
N VAL A 211 22.79 -15.99 7.23
CA VAL A 211 23.36 -14.65 6.97
C VAL A 211 22.82 -14.08 5.65
N LEU A 212 22.81 -14.90 4.60
CA LEU A 212 22.30 -14.52 3.28
C LEU A 212 20.79 -14.19 3.33
N ALA A 213 19.99 -15.00 4.03
CA ALA A 213 18.56 -14.76 4.23
C ALA A 213 18.31 -13.44 4.98
N GLY A 214 19.06 -13.18 6.05
CA GLY A 214 18.95 -11.93 6.81
C GLY A 214 19.30 -10.68 5.97
N ILE A 215 20.27 -10.78 5.06
CA ILE A 215 20.56 -9.69 4.11
C ILE A 215 19.38 -9.48 3.16
N TYR A 216 18.78 -10.56 2.63
CA TYR A 216 17.60 -10.43 1.77
C TYR A 216 16.43 -9.76 2.49
N LEU A 217 16.19 -10.08 3.77
CA LEU A 217 15.15 -9.42 4.56
C LEU A 217 15.38 -7.93 4.73
N ARG A 218 16.63 -7.49 4.97
CA ARG A 218 16.98 -6.06 5.04
C ARG A 218 16.80 -5.32 3.71
N GLN A 219 16.87 -6.04 2.59
CA GLN A 219 16.60 -5.51 1.26
C GLN A 219 15.12 -5.65 0.83
N ASP A 220 14.24 -6.08 1.72
CA ASP A 220 12.84 -6.40 1.44
C ASP A 220 12.62 -7.49 0.35
N ARG A 221 13.65 -8.32 0.12
CA ARG A 221 13.62 -9.43 -0.83
C ARG A 221 13.11 -10.70 -0.17
N ILE A 222 11.84 -10.68 0.22
CA ILE A 222 11.22 -11.72 1.06
C ILE A 222 11.26 -13.11 0.40
N ASP A 223 11.02 -13.20 -0.91
CA ASP A 223 11.03 -14.48 -1.62
C ASP A 223 12.41 -15.16 -1.64
N ASP A 224 13.48 -14.37 -1.77
CA ASP A 224 14.84 -14.88 -1.73
C ASP A 224 15.20 -15.40 -0.33
N ALA A 225 14.75 -14.70 0.74
CA ALA A 225 14.91 -15.14 2.11
C ALA A 225 14.14 -16.44 2.39
N ILE A 226 12.87 -16.53 1.96
CA ILE A 226 12.05 -17.74 2.05
C ILE A 226 12.76 -18.92 1.41
N LYS A 227 13.35 -18.73 0.22
CA LYS A 227 14.12 -19.78 -0.46
C LYS A 227 15.27 -20.27 0.41
N GLN A 228 16.06 -19.37 0.99
CA GLN A 228 17.18 -19.78 1.86
C GLN A 228 16.72 -20.51 3.11
N TYR A 229 15.66 -20.05 3.79
CA TYR A 229 15.15 -20.74 4.97
C TYR A 229 14.55 -22.12 4.65
N LYS A 230 13.88 -22.28 3.51
CA LYS A 230 13.45 -23.60 3.04
C LYS A 230 14.62 -24.55 2.82
N GLU A 231 15.70 -24.09 2.18
CA GLU A 231 16.91 -24.90 1.99
C GLU A 231 17.56 -25.28 3.33
N ILE A 232 17.58 -24.37 4.31
CA ILE A 232 18.03 -24.68 5.68
C ILE A 232 17.18 -25.80 6.27
N LEU A 233 15.86 -25.76 6.13
CA LEU A 233 14.94 -26.76 6.67
C LEU A 233 14.96 -28.10 5.91
N VAL A 234 15.47 -28.14 4.68
CA VAL A 234 15.79 -29.42 4.01
C VAL A 234 16.98 -30.09 4.68
N ILE A 235 18.00 -29.31 5.08
CA ILE A 235 19.22 -29.82 5.71
C ILE A 235 19.00 -30.12 7.21
N LYS A 236 18.32 -29.21 7.91
CA LYS A 236 18.00 -29.29 9.35
C LYS A 236 16.51 -29.03 9.55
N PRO A 237 15.65 -30.05 9.46
CA PRO A 237 14.21 -29.90 9.54
C PRO A 237 13.72 -29.22 10.82
N ASP A 238 14.44 -29.36 11.92
CA ASP A 238 14.04 -28.90 13.25
C ASP A 238 14.81 -27.65 13.69
N ASP A 239 15.40 -26.90 12.75
CA ASP A 239 16.02 -25.60 13.02
C ASP A 239 14.95 -24.57 13.38
N THR A 240 14.74 -24.36 14.68
CA THR A 240 13.68 -23.50 15.22
C THR A 240 13.82 -22.05 14.79
N GLY A 241 15.05 -21.53 14.70
CA GLY A 241 15.30 -20.17 14.23
C GLY A 241 14.95 -19.99 12.75
N ALA A 242 15.24 -20.98 11.90
CA ALA A 242 14.83 -20.95 10.50
C ALA A 242 13.30 -21.11 10.34
N LEU A 243 12.64 -21.94 11.15
CA LEU A 243 11.18 -22.05 11.18
C LEU A 243 10.53 -20.73 11.57
N GLU A 244 11.01 -20.08 12.63
CA GLU A 244 10.48 -18.81 13.12
C GLU A 244 10.60 -17.70 12.07
N GLU A 245 11.80 -17.51 11.51
CA GLU A 245 12.02 -16.48 10.49
C GLU A 245 11.25 -16.77 9.20
N LEU A 246 11.13 -18.04 8.80
CA LEU A 246 10.29 -18.44 7.67
C LEU A 246 8.81 -18.11 7.91
N ALA A 247 8.29 -18.37 9.11
CA ALA A 247 6.91 -18.02 9.47
C ALA A 247 6.68 -16.49 9.39
N LYS A 248 7.60 -15.69 9.94
CA LYS A 248 7.56 -14.22 9.83
C LYS A 248 7.58 -13.75 8.37
N CYS A 249 8.41 -14.35 7.52
CA CYS A 249 8.44 -14.06 6.09
C CYS A 249 7.09 -14.31 5.42
N TYR A 250 6.45 -15.44 5.73
CA TYR A 250 5.15 -15.78 5.20
C TYR A 250 4.04 -14.84 5.67
N ILE A 251 4.04 -14.44 6.95
CA ILE A 251 3.12 -13.41 7.47
C ILE A 251 3.30 -12.09 6.71
N LYS A 252 4.55 -11.65 6.50
CA LYS A 252 4.84 -10.41 5.75
C LYS A 252 4.35 -10.48 4.29
N LYS A 253 4.43 -11.67 3.68
CA LYS A 253 3.90 -11.95 2.33
C LYS A 253 2.38 -12.13 2.30
N LYS A 254 1.71 -12.14 3.46
CA LYS A 254 0.29 -12.46 3.62
C LYS A 254 -0.08 -13.90 3.21
N ASP A 255 0.91 -14.79 3.18
CA ASP A 255 0.74 -16.22 2.91
C ASP A 255 0.50 -16.95 4.24
N TYR A 256 -0.71 -16.74 4.78
CA TYR A 256 -1.03 -17.18 6.13
C TYR A 256 -1.12 -18.71 6.26
N ASP A 257 -1.44 -19.44 5.20
CA ASP A 257 -1.49 -20.90 5.20
C ASP A 257 -0.14 -21.54 5.47
N ASN A 258 0.89 -21.08 4.76
CA ASN A 258 2.26 -21.55 5.01
C ASN A 258 2.78 -21.05 6.36
N ALA A 259 2.48 -19.80 6.75
CA ALA A 259 2.84 -19.29 8.07
C ALA A 259 2.27 -20.16 9.20
N ILE A 260 0.99 -20.52 9.14
CA ILE A 260 0.32 -21.39 10.13
C ILE A 260 0.98 -22.77 10.17
N THR A 261 1.27 -23.35 9.00
CA THR A 261 1.89 -24.69 8.90
C THR A 261 3.26 -24.72 9.57
N VAL A 262 4.11 -23.75 9.25
CA VAL A 262 5.46 -23.64 9.82
C VAL A 262 5.40 -23.33 11.32
N SER A 263 4.52 -22.41 11.74
CA SER A 263 4.39 -22.02 13.15
C SER A 263 3.82 -23.15 14.01
N LYS A 264 2.90 -23.97 13.50
CA LYS A 264 2.44 -25.20 14.18
C LYS A 264 3.58 -26.19 14.42
N LYS A 265 4.47 -26.34 13.44
CA LYS A 265 5.69 -27.17 13.62
C LYS A 265 6.59 -26.58 14.70
N LEU A 266 6.82 -25.26 14.68
CA LEU A 266 7.62 -24.57 15.69
C LEU A 266 7.04 -24.74 17.11
N ALA A 267 5.74 -24.53 17.29
CA ALA A 267 5.05 -24.71 18.58
C ALA A 267 5.13 -26.16 19.09
N LYS A 268 5.09 -27.16 18.19
CA LYS A 268 5.27 -28.57 18.56
C LYS A 268 6.70 -28.88 19.04
N LEU A 269 7.72 -28.25 18.44
CA LEU A 269 9.11 -28.44 18.84
C LEU A 269 9.43 -27.72 20.15
N ASN A 270 8.84 -26.53 20.38
CA ASN A 270 9.11 -25.69 21.54
C ASN A 270 7.82 -25.36 22.33
N PRO A 271 7.15 -26.33 22.96
CA PRO A 271 5.86 -26.13 23.63
C PRO A 271 5.91 -25.26 24.89
N ARG A 272 7.10 -24.88 25.36
CA ARG A 272 7.31 -24.01 26.53
C ARG A 272 7.90 -22.64 26.17
N GLN A 273 7.93 -22.28 24.89
CA GLN A 273 8.40 -20.96 24.44
C GLN A 273 7.24 -20.16 23.89
N ALA A 274 7.03 -18.96 24.44
CA ALA A 274 5.95 -18.07 24.04
C ALA A 274 6.03 -17.66 22.56
N GLU A 275 7.25 -17.46 22.05
CA GLU A 275 7.51 -17.00 20.67
C GLU A 275 6.94 -17.94 19.61
N ALA A 276 6.94 -19.25 19.92
CA ALA A 276 6.40 -20.27 19.03
C ALA A 276 4.88 -20.14 18.84
N TYR A 277 4.16 -19.78 19.92
CA TYR A 277 2.71 -19.51 19.88
C TYR A 277 2.41 -18.11 19.35
N ALA A 278 3.31 -17.13 19.52
CA ALA A 278 3.13 -15.76 19.04
C ALA A 278 3.01 -15.70 17.51
N THR A 279 3.93 -16.34 16.80
CA THR A 279 3.92 -16.40 15.32
C THR A 279 2.67 -17.11 14.79
N LEU A 280 2.25 -18.20 15.44
CA LEU A 280 1.03 -18.92 15.08
C LEU A 280 -0.23 -18.08 15.34
N GLY A 281 -0.34 -17.46 16.52
CA GLY A 281 -1.47 -16.60 16.87
C GLY A 281 -1.65 -15.42 15.91
N ILE A 282 -0.55 -14.74 15.55
CA ILE A 282 -0.57 -13.64 14.56
C ILE A 282 -1.04 -14.15 13.20
N ALA A 283 -0.48 -15.25 12.68
CA ALA A 283 -0.87 -15.79 11.39
C ALA A 283 -2.37 -16.19 11.34
N LEU A 284 -2.89 -16.75 12.43
CA LEU A 284 -4.31 -17.09 12.57
C LEU A 284 -5.19 -15.85 12.62
N ALA A 285 -4.80 -14.83 13.38
CA ALA A 285 -5.54 -13.57 13.50
C ALA A 285 -5.65 -12.84 12.15
N GLU A 286 -4.54 -12.73 11.43
CA GLU A 286 -4.46 -12.10 10.10
C GLU A 286 -5.25 -12.88 9.02
N LYS A 287 -5.32 -14.22 9.14
CA LYS A 287 -6.18 -15.06 8.31
C LYS A 287 -7.68 -14.91 8.63
N GLY A 288 -8.01 -14.29 9.77
CA GLY A 288 -9.40 -14.15 10.25
C GLY A 288 -9.89 -15.31 11.10
N LEU A 289 -9.01 -16.25 11.49
CA LEU A 289 -9.31 -17.35 12.40
C LEU A 289 -9.18 -16.91 13.86
N THR A 290 -9.95 -15.90 14.26
CA THR A 290 -9.80 -15.17 15.54
C THR A 290 -9.88 -16.09 16.76
N ARG A 291 -10.77 -17.08 16.78
CA ARG A 291 -10.92 -18.03 17.91
C ARG A 291 -9.67 -18.88 18.15
N GLN A 292 -9.05 -19.38 17.07
CA GLN A 292 -7.80 -20.13 17.19
C GLN A 292 -6.64 -19.22 17.60
N ALA A 293 -6.65 -17.95 17.18
CA ALA A 293 -5.66 -16.99 17.64
C ALA A 293 -5.77 -16.74 19.15
N ILE A 294 -6.99 -16.60 19.69
CA ILE A 294 -7.28 -16.49 21.12
C ILE A 294 -6.66 -17.66 21.90
N GLU A 295 -6.90 -18.90 21.46
CA GLU A 295 -6.33 -20.10 22.11
C GLU A 295 -4.79 -20.03 22.18
N ASN A 296 -4.12 -19.59 21.11
CA ASN A 296 -2.67 -19.46 21.08
C ASN A 296 -2.15 -18.33 21.96
N TYR A 297 -2.84 -17.18 22.01
CA TYR A 297 -2.45 -16.10 22.92
C TYR A 297 -2.66 -16.47 24.39
N LEU A 298 -3.67 -17.28 24.71
CA LEU A 298 -3.86 -17.83 26.06
C LEU A 298 -2.71 -18.77 26.45
N GLU A 299 -2.20 -19.60 25.53
CA GLU A 299 -1.00 -20.41 25.81
C GLU A 299 0.24 -19.55 26.07
N ILE A 300 0.42 -18.43 25.35
CA ILE A 300 1.49 -17.48 25.65
C ILE A 300 1.37 -16.95 27.08
N ILE A 301 0.18 -16.49 27.47
CA ILE A 301 -0.07 -15.92 28.81
C ILE A 301 0.09 -16.97 29.91
N LYS A 302 -0.18 -18.24 29.62
CA LYS A 302 0.06 -19.35 30.55
C LYS A 302 1.55 -19.61 30.78
N ILE A 303 2.39 -19.43 29.76
CA ILE A 303 3.85 -19.58 29.85
C ILE A 303 4.48 -18.33 30.47
N GLU A 304 4.04 -17.14 30.02
CA GLU A 304 4.53 -15.83 30.41
C GLU A 304 3.36 -14.91 30.80
N PRO A 305 2.94 -14.92 32.08
CA PRO A 305 1.80 -14.13 32.54
C PRO A 305 1.93 -12.62 32.31
N ASP A 306 3.15 -12.08 32.28
CA ASP A 306 3.40 -10.65 32.06
C ASP A 306 3.82 -10.32 30.61
N ASN A 307 3.48 -11.20 29.65
CA ASN A 307 3.64 -10.90 28.24
C ASN A 307 2.54 -9.92 27.77
N TYR A 308 2.79 -8.62 27.97
CA TYR A 308 1.84 -7.55 27.67
C TYR A 308 1.47 -7.46 26.18
N THR A 309 2.41 -7.78 25.28
CA THR A 309 2.16 -7.82 23.84
C THR A 309 1.11 -8.89 23.50
N ALA A 310 1.24 -10.10 24.06
CA ALA A 310 0.27 -11.16 23.87
C ALA A 310 -1.09 -10.82 24.50
N ARG A 311 -1.12 -10.20 25.68
CA ARG A 311 -2.36 -9.73 26.31
C ARG A 311 -3.08 -8.68 25.47
N TYR A 312 -2.34 -7.74 24.89
CA TYR A 312 -2.90 -6.73 24.01
C TYR A 312 -3.52 -7.38 22.77
N LYS A 313 -2.80 -8.31 22.13
CA LYS A 313 -3.31 -9.08 20.97
C LYS A 313 -4.52 -9.96 21.32
N LEU A 314 -4.52 -10.55 22.51
CA LEU A 314 -5.67 -11.29 23.02
C LEU A 314 -6.89 -10.37 23.20
N ALA A 315 -6.70 -9.18 23.77
CA ALA A 315 -7.75 -8.20 23.94
C ALA A 315 -8.32 -7.72 22.60
N GLU A 316 -7.48 -7.45 21.60
CA GLU A 316 -7.93 -7.15 20.22
C GLU A 316 -8.77 -8.29 19.63
N ALA A 317 -8.32 -9.53 19.82
CA ALA A 317 -9.04 -10.71 19.33
C ALA A 317 -10.39 -10.90 20.05
N TYR A 318 -10.46 -10.69 21.37
CA TYR A 318 -11.72 -10.69 22.12
C TYR A 318 -12.67 -9.58 21.66
N ALA A 319 -12.17 -8.36 21.46
CA ALA A 319 -12.99 -7.25 20.96
C ALA A 319 -13.58 -7.56 19.57
N LYS A 320 -12.81 -8.22 18.69
CA LYS A 320 -13.27 -8.65 17.36
C LYS A 320 -14.35 -9.74 17.41
N GLU A 321 -14.31 -10.63 18.40
CA GLU A 321 -15.37 -11.60 18.68
C GLU A 321 -16.54 -11.02 19.50
N ASN A 322 -16.58 -9.69 19.69
CA ASN A 322 -17.56 -8.98 20.52
C ASN A 322 -17.59 -9.43 22.00
N LYS A 323 -16.49 -10.03 22.49
CA LYS A 323 -16.25 -10.40 23.89
C LYS A 323 -15.63 -9.23 24.64
N ILE A 324 -16.43 -8.16 24.80
CA ILE A 324 -15.90 -6.87 25.21
C ILE A 324 -15.39 -6.85 26.66
N ASN A 325 -16.04 -7.59 27.56
CA ASN A 325 -15.62 -7.61 28.97
C ASN A 325 -14.27 -8.30 29.14
N GLU A 326 -14.05 -9.42 28.43
CA GLU A 326 -12.79 -10.15 28.42
C GLU A 326 -11.67 -9.29 27.80
N ALA A 327 -11.97 -8.50 26.77
CA ALA A 327 -11.01 -7.54 26.21
C ALA A 327 -10.63 -6.46 27.22
N ILE A 328 -11.61 -5.86 27.91
CA ILE A 328 -11.39 -4.85 28.96
C ILE A 328 -10.54 -5.42 30.09
N GLU A 329 -10.79 -6.65 30.53
CA GLU A 329 -10.00 -7.32 31.56
C GLU A 329 -8.51 -7.40 31.19
N GLN A 330 -8.21 -7.82 29.95
CA GLN A 330 -6.83 -7.92 29.47
C GLN A 330 -6.16 -6.55 29.35
N TYR A 331 -6.85 -5.53 28.86
CA TYR A 331 -6.30 -4.18 28.81
C TYR A 331 -6.06 -3.59 30.20
N ASN A 332 -7.00 -3.77 31.14
CA ASN A 332 -6.84 -3.32 32.52
C ASN A 332 -5.65 -3.99 33.21
N TYR A 333 -5.39 -5.27 32.93
CA TYR A 333 -4.19 -5.94 33.43
C TYR A 333 -2.91 -5.24 32.95
N ILE A 334 -2.84 -4.85 31.68
CA ILE A 334 -1.68 -4.11 31.14
C ILE A 334 -1.56 -2.75 31.82
N VAL A 335 -2.67 -2.01 31.97
CA VAL A 335 -2.69 -0.68 32.61
C VAL A 335 -2.21 -0.74 34.06
N ALA A 336 -2.56 -1.78 34.80
CA ALA A 336 -2.17 -1.94 36.20
C ALA A 336 -0.70 -2.38 36.40
N ASN A 337 -0.14 -3.15 35.46
CA ASN A 337 1.14 -3.85 35.68
C ASN A 337 2.29 -3.42 34.75
N SER A 338 2.00 -2.75 33.62
CA SER A 338 3.02 -2.32 32.65
C SER A 338 3.36 -0.84 32.77
N LYS A 339 4.65 -0.51 32.57
CA LYS A 339 5.11 0.87 32.37
C LYS A 339 4.74 1.41 30.98
N GLU A 340 4.52 0.52 30.01
CA GLU A 340 4.17 0.84 28.61
C GLU A 340 2.67 0.64 28.38
N LYS A 341 1.85 1.31 29.19
CA LYS A 341 0.38 1.17 29.18
C LYS A 341 -0.35 2.02 28.16
N ASP A 342 0.36 2.88 27.41
CA ASP A 342 -0.22 3.90 26.53
C ASP A 342 -1.22 3.31 25.51
N LEU A 343 -0.82 2.22 24.83
CA LEU A 343 -1.67 1.53 23.85
C LEU A 343 -2.91 0.91 24.50
N ALA A 344 -2.78 0.37 25.72
CA ALA A 344 -3.90 -0.22 26.44
C ALA A 344 -4.89 0.84 26.95
N LEU A 345 -4.41 2.01 27.42
CA LEU A 345 -5.26 3.15 27.78
C LEU A 345 -6.04 3.67 26.57
N LEU A 346 -5.37 3.83 25.43
CA LEU A 346 -6.02 4.24 24.18
C LEU A 346 -7.11 3.23 23.76
N ALA A 347 -6.77 1.94 23.77
CA ALA A 347 -7.71 0.88 23.39
C ALA A 347 -8.91 0.79 24.34
N LEU A 348 -8.72 0.96 25.66
CA LEU A 348 -9.82 1.04 26.63
C LEU A 348 -10.73 2.22 26.33
N GLY A 349 -10.16 3.41 26.14
CA GLY A 349 -10.92 4.60 25.76
C GLY A 349 -11.76 4.36 24.50
N ASP A 350 -11.17 3.75 23.47
CA ASP A 350 -11.85 3.46 22.20
C ASP A 350 -12.98 2.42 22.37
N VAL A 351 -12.77 1.40 23.21
CA VAL A 351 -13.79 0.40 23.54
C VAL A 351 -14.98 1.05 24.25
N TYR A 352 -14.74 1.87 25.28
CA TYR A 352 -15.80 2.56 26.00
C TYR A 352 -16.52 3.60 25.12
N LEU A 353 -15.78 4.32 24.25
CA LEU A 353 -16.35 5.25 23.29
C LEU A 353 -17.32 4.54 22.33
N LYS A 354 -16.94 3.38 21.79
CA LYS A 354 -17.82 2.54 20.94
C LYS A 354 -19.06 2.04 21.69
N GLN A 355 -18.93 1.74 22.98
CA GLN A 355 -20.05 1.39 23.85
C GLN A 355 -20.92 2.60 24.25
N LYS A 356 -20.57 3.82 23.82
CA LYS A 356 -21.21 5.09 24.23
C LYS A 356 -21.13 5.36 25.73
N LYS A 357 -20.18 4.72 26.40
CA LYS A 357 -19.83 4.92 27.81
C LYS A 357 -18.80 6.04 27.90
N TYR A 358 -19.30 7.27 27.75
CA TYR A 358 -18.45 8.42 27.49
C TYR A 358 -17.62 8.85 28.71
N ASP A 359 -18.13 8.65 29.93
CA ASP A 359 -17.41 9.02 31.16
C ASP A 359 -16.13 8.18 31.34
N GLU A 360 -16.23 6.86 31.14
CA GLU A 360 -15.09 5.96 31.17
C GLU A 360 -14.10 6.25 30.04
N ALA A 361 -14.59 6.55 28.83
CA ALA A 361 -13.72 6.95 27.72
C ALA A 361 -12.94 8.23 28.05
N VAL A 362 -13.61 9.25 28.59
CA VAL A 362 -12.98 10.50 29.06
C VAL A 362 -11.90 10.19 30.10
N GLN A 363 -12.18 9.32 31.08
CA GLN A 363 -11.22 8.93 32.11
C GLN A 363 -9.92 8.37 31.52
N TYR A 364 -10.00 7.35 30.65
CA TYR A 364 -8.80 6.70 30.10
C TYR A 364 -8.02 7.61 29.15
N TYR A 365 -8.69 8.40 28.31
CA TYR A 365 -7.98 9.36 27.46
C TYR A 365 -7.33 10.49 28.26
N THR A 366 -7.96 10.95 29.34
CA THR A 366 -7.37 11.97 30.23
C THR A 366 -6.13 11.43 30.94
N GLU A 367 -6.17 10.17 31.40
CA GLU A 367 -4.99 9.50 31.96
C GLU A 367 -3.86 9.40 30.93
N LEU A 368 -4.17 8.97 29.69
CA LEU A 368 -3.18 8.90 28.61
C LEU A 368 -2.58 10.27 28.29
N ILE A 369 -3.38 11.33 28.25
CA ILE A 369 -2.90 12.70 27.99
C ILE A 369 -2.00 13.20 29.11
N ARG A 370 -2.31 12.87 30.37
CA ARG A 370 -1.45 13.23 31.51
C ARG A 370 -0.04 12.65 31.34
N ASP A 371 0.06 11.41 30.87
CA ASP A 371 1.34 10.71 30.71
C ASP A 371 2.02 11.09 29.36
N LYS A 372 1.23 11.38 28.31
CA LYS A 372 1.67 11.75 26.95
C LYS A 372 0.97 13.04 26.45
N PRO A 373 1.34 14.23 26.97
CA PRO A 373 0.62 15.48 26.68
C PRO A 373 0.76 15.99 25.24
N LYS A 374 1.60 15.36 24.40
CA LYS A 374 1.82 15.71 22.99
C LYS A 374 1.15 14.74 22.01
N MET A 375 0.34 13.79 22.48
CA MET A 375 -0.32 12.80 21.63
C MET A 375 -1.62 13.35 21.04
N ALA A 376 -1.57 13.91 19.83
CA ALA A 376 -2.73 14.53 19.16
C ALA A 376 -3.95 13.60 19.04
N ALA A 377 -3.73 12.31 18.74
CA ALA A 377 -4.79 11.31 18.64
C ALA A 377 -5.60 11.15 19.94
N ALA A 378 -4.95 11.24 21.11
CA ALA A 378 -5.63 11.14 22.39
C ALA A 378 -6.57 12.34 22.63
N TYR A 379 -6.15 13.56 22.27
CA TYR A 379 -7.02 14.74 22.32
C TYR A 379 -8.20 14.65 21.35
N ALA A 380 -7.99 14.15 20.12
CA ALA A 380 -9.07 13.97 19.15
C ALA A 380 -10.11 12.93 19.61
N ASN A 381 -9.65 11.83 20.23
CA ASN A 381 -10.54 10.81 20.77
C ASN A 381 -11.26 11.29 22.04
N LEU A 382 -10.57 12.04 22.91
CA LEU A 382 -11.20 12.70 24.06
C LEU A 382 -12.28 13.69 23.63
N ALA A 383 -12.03 14.49 22.59
CA ALA A 383 -13.02 15.37 22.01
C ALA A 383 -14.25 14.61 21.49
N SER A 384 -14.04 13.45 20.86
CA SER A 384 -15.13 12.59 20.41
C SER A 384 -15.97 12.05 21.57
N ALA A 385 -15.35 11.73 22.71
CA ALA A 385 -16.08 11.36 23.92
C ALA A 385 -16.92 12.53 24.47
N TYR A 386 -16.35 13.74 24.55
CA TYR A 386 -17.09 14.95 24.94
C TYR A 386 -18.23 15.31 23.98
N ALA A 387 -18.03 15.11 22.67
CA ALA A 387 -19.08 15.26 21.67
C ALA A 387 -20.27 14.33 21.96
N GLY A 388 -19.98 13.08 22.34
CA GLY A 388 -20.98 12.10 22.76
C GLY A 388 -21.76 12.50 24.02
N GLN A 389 -21.10 13.20 24.96
CA GLN A 389 -21.74 13.80 26.14
C GLN A 389 -22.53 15.07 25.83
N GLY A 390 -22.43 15.62 24.62
CA GLY A 390 -22.98 16.94 24.28
C GLY A 390 -22.17 18.12 24.87
N LYS A 391 -20.99 17.86 25.46
CA LYS A 391 -20.08 18.85 26.04
C LYS A 391 -19.24 19.53 24.95
N TRP A 392 -19.89 20.45 24.26
CA TRP A 392 -19.35 21.05 23.04
C TRP A 392 -18.14 21.96 23.27
N LYS A 393 -18.02 22.60 24.45
CA LYS A 393 -16.88 23.49 24.73
C LYS A 393 -15.60 22.66 24.83
N GLU A 394 -15.69 21.57 25.56
CA GLU A 394 -14.62 20.61 25.79
C GLU A 394 -14.26 19.84 24.51
N GLU A 395 -15.25 19.45 23.69
CA GLU A 395 -15.04 18.92 22.34
C GLU A 395 -14.16 19.86 21.50
N MET A 396 -14.55 21.14 21.41
CA MET A 396 -13.85 22.13 20.59
C MET A 396 -12.45 22.45 21.12
N GLU A 397 -12.27 22.56 22.43
CA GLU A 397 -10.98 22.81 23.07
C GLU A 397 -9.99 21.68 22.74
N ASN A 398 -10.42 20.43 22.92
CA ASN A 398 -9.57 19.26 22.65
C ASN A 398 -9.27 19.08 21.16
N LEU A 399 -10.23 19.34 20.25
CA LEU A 399 -9.96 19.31 18.80
C LEU A 399 -8.96 20.39 18.37
N LYS A 400 -9.08 21.60 18.90
CA LYS A 400 -8.10 22.67 18.63
C LYS A 400 -6.71 22.28 19.13
N LYS A 401 -6.62 21.66 20.31
CA LYS A 401 -5.35 21.15 20.82
C LYS A 401 -4.76 20.03 19.95
N ALA A 402 -5.61 19.13 19.45
CA ALA A 402 -5.18 18.08 18.52
C ALA A 402 -4.61 18.67 17.22
N VAL A 403 -5.26 19.70 16.65
CA VAL A 403 -4.77 20.43 15.47
C VAL A 403 -3.47 21.17 15.75
N GLU A 404 -3.32 21.80 16.92
CA GLU A 404 -2.07 22.45 17.33
C GLU A 404 -0.90 21.47 17.40
N LEU A 405 -1.14 20.26 17.93
CA LEU A 405 -0.12 19.22 18.10
C LEU A 405 0.23 18.51 16.78
N ALA A 406 -0.73 18.37 15.87
CA ALA A 406 -0.55 17.68 14.59
C ALA A 406 -1.19 18.45 13.42
N PRO A 407 -0.63 19.62 13.04
CA PRO A 407 -1.25 20.49 12.04
C PRO A 407 -1.25 19.91 10.62
N SER A 408 -0.40 18.92 10.34
CA SER A 408 -0.34 18.20 9.07
C SER A 408 -1.16 16.91 9.04
N GLU A 409 -1.92 16.60 10.09
CA GLU A 409 -2.74 15.39 10.17
C GLU A 409 -4.16 15.69 9.63
N PRO A 410 -4.58 15.07 8.51
CA PRO A 410 -5.90 15.31 7.92
C PRO A 410 -7.06 15.02 8.89
N VAL A 411 -6.95 13.96 9.68
CA VAL A 411 -8.05 13.47 10.53
C VAL A 411 -8.47 14.50 11.58
N VAL A 412 -7.52 15.25 12.16
CA VAL A 412 -7.85 16.25 13.20
C VAL A 412 -8.59 17.47 12.62
N HIS A 413 -8.22 17.90 11.41
CA HIS A 413 -8.94 18.98 10.70
C HIS A 413 -10.33 18.52 10.26
N PHE A 414 -10.45 17.29 9.77
CA PHE A 414 -11.74 16.71 9.41
C PHE A 414 -12.70 16.67 10.61
N ASN A 415 -12.23 16.16 11.75
CA ASN A 415 -13.04 16.09 12.98
C ASN A 415 -13.44 17.49 13.47
N LEU A 416 -12.55 18.48 13.35
CA LEU A 416 -12.86 19.88 13.65
C LEU A 416 -13.94 20.45 12.70
N GLY A 417 -13.87 20.15 11.41
CA GLY A 417 -14.89 20.51 10.43
C GLY A 417 -16.26 19.92 10.75
N VAL A 418 -16.31 18.64 11.13
CA VAL A 418 -17.53 17.96 11.56
C VAL A 418 -18.12 18.61 12.82
N ALA A 419 -17.27 18.98 13.78
CA ALA A 419 -17.71 19.66 14.99
C ALA A 419 -18.33 21.03 14.68
N TYR A 420 -17.70 21.84 13.81
CA TYR A 420 -18.27 23.12 13.35
C TYR A 420 -19.59 22.94 12.58
N GLU A 421 -19.68 21.95 11.70
CA GLU A 421 -20.88 21.66 10.90
C GLU A 421 -22.08 21.30 11.78
N LYS A 422 -21.87 20.46 12.82
CA LYS A 422 -22.91 20.13 13.81
C LYS A 422 -23.45 21.36 14.54
N ARG A 423 -22.63 22.41 14.68
CA ARG A 423 -23.02 23.69 15.31
C ARG A 423 -23.51 24.74 14.31
N LYS A 424 -23.70 24.37 13.04
CA LYS A 424 -24.10 25.28 11.95
C LYS A 424 -23.12 26.45 11.76
N MET A 425 -21.85 26.24 12.12
CA MET A 425 -20.76 27.20 11.90
C MET A 425 -20.16 26.91 10.52
N ASP A 426 -20.96 27.17 9.49
CA ASP A 426 -20.73 26.63 8.15
C ASP A 426 -19.45 27.15 7.50
N ASP A 427 -19.05 28.41 7.74
CA ASP A 427 -17.78 28.96 7.26
C ASP A 427 -16.57 28.26 7.90
N GLN A 428 -16.55 28.13 9.23
CA GLN A 428 -15.47 27.46 9.95
C GLN A 428 -15.38 25.97 9.59
N ALA A 429 -16.53 25.32 9.35
CA ALA A 429 -16.57 23.94 8.88
C ALA A 429 -15.90 23.80 7.52
N ILE A 430 -16.25 24.65 6.56
CA ILE A 430 -15.64 24.66 5.22
C ILE A 430 -14.13 24.92 5.33
N ASP A 431 -13.70 25.92 6.11
CA ASP A 431 -12.28 26.24 6.27
C ASP A 431 -11.47 25.07 6.83
N ALA A 432 -12.03 24.35 7.81
CA ALA A 432 -11.40 23.17 8.40
C ALA A 432 -11.29 22.01 7.39
N TYR A 433 -12.37 21.72 6.64
CA TYR A 433 -12.31 20.73 5.56
C TYR A 433 -11.36 21.15 4.43
N GLU A 434 -11.20 22.44 4.15
CA GLU A 434 -10.22 22.90 3.17
C GLU A 434 -8.77 22.71 3.63
N GLN A 435 -8.49 22.71 4.95
CA GLN A 435 -7.17 22.29 5.44
C GLN A 435 -6.88 20.83 5.13
N VAL A 436 -7.88 19.96 5.23
CA VAL A 436 -7.77 18.56 4.78
C VAL A 436 -7.36 18.51 3.31
N LEU A 437 -8.00 19.30 2.45
CA LEU A 437 -7.70 19.34 1.01
C LEU A 437 -6.35 19.98 0.66
N LYS A 438 -5.78 20.81 1.54
CA LYS A 438 -4.39 21.28 1.37
C LYS A 438 -3.37 20.16 1.59
N ILE A 439 -3.67 19.23 2.50
CA ILE A 439 -2.79 18.10 2.83
C ILE A 439 -3.04 16.93 1.86
N ASN A 440 -4.31 16.60 1.61
CA ASN A 440 -4.77 15.57 0.70
C ASN A 440 -5.80 16.14 -0.30
N PRO A 441 -5.36 16.63 -1.47
CA PRO A 441 -6.23 17.28 -2.45
C PRO A 441 -7.36 16.41 -3.02
N GLU A 442 -7.25 15.09 -2.92
CA GLU A 442 -8.22 14.14 -3.47
C GLU A 442 -9.14 13.50 -2.41
N ASP A 443 -9.09 14.00 -1.17
CA ASP A 443 -9.93 13.51 -0.06
C ASP A 443 -11.42 13.67 -0.39
N THR A 444 -12.09 12.56 -0.67
CA THR A 444 -13.48 12.59 -1.14
C THR A 444 -14.44 13.02 -0.05
N ASP A 445 -14.22 12.58 1.18
CA ASP A 445 -15.13 12.87 2.28
C ASP A 445 -15.16 14.37 2.55
N SER A 446 -14.01 15.04 2.54
CA SER A 446 -13.92 16.50 2.68
C SER A 446 -14.56 17.24 1.51
N ILE A 447 -14.35 16.81 0.25
CA ILE A 447 -15.01 17.41 -0.92
C ILE A 447 -16.53 17.27 -0.81
N GLU A 448 -17.04 16.10 -0.42
CA GLU A 448 -18.46 15.83 -0.24
C GLU A 448 -19.07 16.70 0.88
N ARG A 449 -18.39 16.81 2.02
CA ARG A 449 -18.82 17.68 3.12
C ARG A 449 -18.83 19.15 2.73
N ILE A 450 -17.78 19.67 2.10
CA ILE A 450 -17.74 21.07 1.63
C ILE A 450 -18.87 21.33 0.63
N ALA A 451 -19.07 20.44 -0.35
CA ALA A 451 -20.12 20.59 -1.35
C ALA A 451 -21.52 20.66 -0.69
N ALA A 452 -21.80 19.75 0.25
CA ALA A 452 -23.06 19.70 0.98
C ALA A 452 -23.28 20.94 1.86
N VAL A 453 -22.28 21.34 2.65
CA VAL A 453 -22.34 22.54 3.51
C VAL A 453 -22.52 23.80 2.66
N CYS A 454 -21.80 23.92 1.54
CA CYS A 454 -21.97 25.03 0.60
C CYS A 454 -23.39 25.08 0.02
N LEU A 455 -23.95 23.94 -0.37
CA LEU A 455 -25.30 23.85 -0.92
C LEU A 455 -26.35 24.32 0.10
N LYS A 456 -26.25 23.80 1.34
CA LYS A 456 -27.14 24.14 2.45
C LYS A 456 -27.04 25.62 2.85
N SER A 457 -25.82 26.16 2.84
CA SER A 457 -25.52 27.57 3.14
C SER A 457 -25.83 28.51 1.97
N LYS A 458 -26.43 28.01 0.88
CA LYS A 458 -26.73 28.77 -0.35
C LYS A 458 -25.49 29.39 -1.03
N LYS A 459 -24.30 28.85 -0.77
CA LYS A 459 -23.03 29.22 -1.42
C LYS A 459 -22.90 28.46 -2.75
N PHE A 460 -23.87 28.65 -3.64
CA PHE A 460 -24.03 27.87 -4.86
C PHE A 460 -22.81 27.84 -5.79
N PRO A 461 -22.04 28.94 -5.99
CA PRO A 461 -20.83 28.89 -6.81
C PRO A 461 -19.79 27.89 -6.28
N ARG A 462 -19.53 27.90 -4.97
CA ARG A 462 -18.62 26.93 -4.34
C ARG A 462 -19.18 25.52 -4.40
N ALA A 463 -20.48 25.35 -4.12
CA ALA A 463 -21.12 24.05 -4.20
C ALA A 463 -20.94 23.41 -5.59
N VAL A 464 -21.14 24.17 -6.67
CA VAL A 464 -20.88 23.72 -8.05
C VAL A 464 -19.44 23.26 -8.20
N THR A 465 -18.44 24.06 -7.78
CA THR A 465 -17.02 23.70 -7.91
C THR A 465 -16.69 22.35 -7.28
N TYR A 466 -17.17 22.08 -6.05
CA TYR A 466 -16.88 20.81 -5.38
C TYR A 466 -17.72 19.65 -5.92
N TYR A 467 -18.99 19.86 -6.27
CA TYR A 467 -19.78 18.81 -6.90
C TYR A 467 -19.29 18.45 -8.31
N GLU A 468 -18.72 19.38 -9.07
CA GLU A 468 -18.06 19.09 -10.35
C GLU A 468 -16.85 18.16 -10.16
N LYS A 469 -16.03 18.42 -9.13
CA LYS A 469 -14.93 17.50 -8.76
C LYS A 469 -15.46 16.10 -8.42
N LEU A 470 -16.54 16.00 -7.64
CA LEU A 470 -17.17 14.71 -7.34
C LEU A 470 -17.75 14.05 -8.58
N ALA A 471 -18.33 14.80 -9.52
CA ALA A 471 -18.90 14.27 -10.75
C ALA A 471 -17.85 13.65 -11.68
N VAL A 472 -16.61 14.16 -11.66
CA VAL A 472 -15.47 13.55 -12.36
C VAL A 472 -15.10 12.21 -11.71
N LYS A 473 -15.00 12.16 -10.37
CA LYS A 473 -14.59 10.96 -9.62
C LYS A 473 -15.68 9.87 -9.60
N PHE A 474 -16.94 10.27 -9.51
CA PHE A 474 -18.09 9.38 -9.41
C PHE A 474 -19.12 9.65 -10.52
N PRO A 475 -18.79 9.39 -11.79
CA PRO A 475 -19.61 9.77 -12.93
C PRO A 475 -20.97 9.06 -13.01
N ARG A 476 -21.19 8.05 -12.17
CA ARG A 476 -22.42 7.24 -12.08
C ARG A 476 -23.23 7.46 -10.78
N LYS A 477 -22.78 8.29 -9.83
CA LYS A 477 -23.55 8.60 -8.60
C LYS A 477 -24.59 9.67 -8.93
N ALA A 478 -25.85 9.26 -9.09
CA ALA A 478 -26.93 10.12 -9.57
C ALA A 478 -27.17 11.37 -8.69
N GLU A 479 -27.04 11.21 -7.38
CA GLU A 479 -27.21 12.26 -6.36
C GLU A 479 -26.34 13.50 -6.63
N ILE A 480 -25.10 13.32 -7.08
CA ILE A 480 -24.20 14.44 -7.41
C ILE A 480 -24.81 15.30 -8.52
N PHE A 481 -25.40 14.67 -9.53
CA PHE A 481 -26.01 15.36 -10.66
C PHE A 481 -27.35 16.00 -10.29
N VAL A 482 -28.09 15.46 -9.30
CA VAL A 482 -29.24 16.15 -8.71
C VAL A 482 -28.80 17.45 -8.04
N ASN A 483 -27.78 17.38 -7.19
CA ASN A 483 -27.27 18.55 -6.46
C ASN A 483 -26.62 19.59 -7.38
N LEU A 484 -25.90 19.17 -8.43
CA LEU A 484 -25.43 20.06 -9.49
C LEU A 484 -26.59 20.71 -10.24
N GLY A 485 -27.60 19.92 -10.62
CA GLY A 485 -28.81 20.41 -11.26
C GLY A 485 -29.45 21.53 -10.45
N PHE A 486 -29.61 21.31 -9.15
CA PHE A 486 -30.15 22.30 -8.23
C PHE A 486 -29.27 23.54 -8.11
N ALA A 487 -27.98 23.38 -7.83
CA ALA A 487 -27.06 24.50 -7.66
C ALA A 487 -26.94 25.37 -8.92
N TYR A 488 -26.90 24.77 -10.11
CA TYR A 488 -26.92 25.53 -11.36
C TYR A 488 -28.27 26.23 -11.62
N GLY A 489 -29.38 25.63 -11.20
CA GLY A 489 -30.71 26.24 -11.29
C GLY A 489 -30.80 27.51 -10.46
N GLU A 490 -30.31 27.47 -9.22
CA GLU A 490 -30.22 28.64 -8.33
C GLU A 490 -29.31 29.74 -8.89
N LEU A 491 -28.25 29.36 -9.61
CA LEU A 491 -27.39 30.29 -10.36
C LEU A 491 -28.00 30.75 -11.69
N LYS A 492 -29.25 30.39 -11.99
CA LYS A 492 -29.96 30.68 -13.25
C LYS A 492 -29.25 30.16 -14.51
N LYS A 493 -28.33 29.20 -14.35
CA LYS A 493 -27.66 28.51 -15.46
C LYS A 493 -28.52 27.33 -15.92
N TYR A 494 -29.72 27.64 -16.41
CA TYR A 494 -30.79 26.66 -16.64
C TYR A 494 -30.39 25.54 -17.63
N ALA A 495 -29.61 25.84 -18.66
CA ALA A 495 -29.15 24.82 -19.61
C ALA A 495 -28.24 23.77 -18.93
N LEU A 496 -27.33 24.20 -18.04
CA LEU A 496 -26.48 23.29 -17.27
C LEU A 496 -27.29 22.55 -16.20
N SER A 497 -28.24 23.22 -15.57
CA SER A 497 -29.17 22.61 -14.62
C SER A 497 -29.93 21.44 -15.26
N ALA A 498 -30.59 21.69 -16.40
CA ALA A 498 -31.33 20.68 -17.15
C ALA A 498 -30.44 19.50 -17.55
N LYS A 499 -29.23 19.77 -18.09
CA LYS A 499 -28.26 18.72 -18.45
C LYS A 499 -27.91 17.80 -17.28
N ASN A 500 -27.72 18.36 -16.09
CA ASN A 500 -27.37 17.58 -14.90
C ASN A 500 -28.57 16.79 -14.38
N TYR A 501 -29.76 17.37 -14.31
CA TYR A 501 -30.98 16.63 -13.96
C TYR A 501 -31.30 15.51 -14.95
N GLU A 502 -31.17 15.75 -16.26
CA GLU A 502 -31.33 14.72 -17.30
C GLU A 502 -30.32 13.58 -17.13
N LYS A 503 -29.07 13.91 -16.76
CA LYS A 503 -28.06 12.89 -16.44
C LYS A 503 -28.42 12.12 -15.18
N ALA A 504 -28.88 12.78 -14.11
CA ALA A 504 -29.36 12.12 -12.91
C ALA A 504 -30.50 11.14 -13.20
N LEU A 505 -31.46 11.54 -14.03
CA LEU A 505 -32.56 10.69 -14.50
C LEU A 505 -32.07 9.46 -15.26
N LYS A 506 -31.11 9.63 -16.19
CA LYS A 506 -30.50 8.50 -16.92
C LYS A 506 -29.77 7.53 -15.98
N LEU A 507 -29.24 8.03 -14.87
CA LEU A 507 -28.62 7.23 -13.81
C LEU A 507 -29.63 6.64 -12.81
N GLY A 508 -30.93 6.83 -13.03
CA GLY A 508 -31.99 6.21 -12.24
C GLY A 508 -32.48 7.04 -11.05
N ALA A 509 -32.12 8.32 -10.93
CA ALA A 509 -32.68 9.19 -9.90
C ALA A 509 -34.21 9.29 -10.07
N LYS A 510 -34.93 9.05 -8.97
CA LYS A 510 -36.38 9.18 -8.88
C LYS A 510 -36.69 9.95 -7.61
N ASP A 511 -36.75 11.26 -7.74
CA ASP A 511 -37.01 12.17 -6.63
C ASP A 511 -38.04 13.22 -7.08
N SER A 512 -39.05 13.45 -6.23
CA SER A 512 -40.18 14.32 -6.55
C SER A 512 -39.75 15.78 -6.66
N THR A 513 -38.87 16.23 -5.75
CA THR A 513 -38.29 17.58 -5.77
C THR A 513 -37.44 17.80 -7.01
N MET A 514 -36.66 16.81 -7.42
CA MET A 514 -35.91 16.83 -8.68
C MET A 514 -36.84 16.96 -9.90
N TYR A 515 -37.94 16.20 -9.99
CA TYR A 515 -38.89 16.32 -11.09
C TYR A 515 -39.49 17.72 -11.18
N TYR A 516 -39.88 18.30 -10.04
CA TYR A 516 -40.38 19.67 -9.96
C TYR A 516 -39.32 20.68 -10.43
N ASN A 517 -38.09 20.58 -9.92
CA ASN A 517 -37.03 21.51 -10.27
C ASN A 517 -36.60 21.40 -11.74
N LEU A 518 -36.56 20.19 -12.30
CA LEU A 518 -36.28 19.99 -13.71
C LEU A 518 -37.43 20.55 -14.58
N ALA A 519 -38.68 20.33 -14.17
CA ALA A 519 -39.84 20.89 -14.86
C ALA A 519 -39.81 22.43 -14.88
N TYR A 520 -39.52 23.03 -13.73
CA TYR A 520 -39.30 24.48 -13.61
C TYR A 520 -38.18 24.95 -14.54
N THR A 521 -37.03 24.24 -14.54
CA THR A 521 -35.89 24.54 -15.40
C THR A 521 -36.23 24.48 -16.89
N TYR A 522 -37.00 23.47 -17.32
CA TYR A 522 -37.49 23.38 -18.69
C TYR A 522 -38.42 24.53 -19.06
N ASN A 523 -39.30 24.96 -18.15
CA ASN A 523 -40.15 26.12 -18.38
C ASN A 523 -39.31 27.40 -18.59
N GLN A 524 -38.29 27.64 -17.75
CA GLN A 524 -37.35 28.76 -17.92
C GLN A 524 -36.58 28.72 -19.25
N LEU A 525 -36.45 27.55 -19.86
CA LEU A 525 -35.83 27.35 -21.19
C LEU A 525 -36.84 27.40 -22.35
N GLY A 526 -38.13 27.65 -22.07
CA GLY A 526 -39.20 27.63 -23.09
C GLY A 526 -39.58 26.23 -23.57
N ARG A 527 -39.09 25.16 -22.91
CA ARG A 527 -39.37 23.75 -23.24
C ARG A 527 -40.66 23.28 -22.56
N GLU A 528 -41.77 23.96 -22.86
CA GLU A 528 -43.06 23.81 -22.16
C GLU A 528 -43.56 22.35 -22.12
N LYS A 529 -43.53 21.64 -23.26
CA LYS A 529 -43.97 20.23 -23.34
C LYS A 529 -43.18 19.30 -22.42
N GLU A 530 -41.87 19.48 -22.36
CA GLU A 530 -40.98 18.66 -21.54
C GLU A 530 -41.12 19.00 -20.06
N ALA A 531 -41.36 20.28 -19.74
CA ALA A 531 -41.69 20.72 -18.39
C ALA A 531 -42.94 20.00 -17.86
N ILE A 532 -44.03 19.98 -18.64
CA ILE A 532 -45.28 19.32 -18.26
C ILE A 532 -45.08 17.82 -18.03
N ALA A 533 -44.33 17.15 -18.90
CA ALA A 533 -44.01 15.73 -18.74
C ALA A 533 -43.23 15.41 -17.45
N GLN A 534 -42.45 16.37 -16.91
CA GLN A 534 -41.80 16.19 -15.60
C GLN A 534 -42.71 16.61 -14.44
N TYR A 535 -43.52 17.67 -14.57
CA TYR A 535 -44.52 18.01 -13.55
C TYR A 535 -45.50 16.87 -13.29
N GLU A 536 -45.92 16.13 -14.33
CA GLU A 536 -46.77 14.94 -14.19
C GLU A 536 -46.15 13.82 -13.34
N LYS A 537 -44.83 13.83 -13.14
CA LYS A 537 -44.10 12.83 -12.32
C LYS A 537 -43.93 13.26 -10.87
N VAL A 538 -44.29 14.50 -10.51
CA VAL A 538 -44.25 14.98 -9.13
C VAL A 538 -45.30 14.24 -8.31
N SER A 539 -44.87 13.58 -7.24
CA SER A 539 -45.72 12.79 -6.35
C SER A 539 -45.36 13.04 -4.88
N PRO A 540 -46.34 13.31 -3.99
CA PRO A 540 -47.75 13.53 -4.31
C PRO A 540 -47.93 14.81 -5.17
N PRO A 541 -48.95 14.85 -6.05
CA PRO A 541 -49.23 16.04 -6.84
C PRO A 541 -49.68 17.18 -5.92
N THR A 542 -49.18 18.39 -6.16
CA THR A 542 -49.59 19.60 -5.44
C THR A 542 -50.59 20.41 -6.26
N LYS A 543 -51.35 21.30 -5.61
CA LYS A 543 -52.27 22.22 -6.31
C LYS A 543 -51.54 23.01 -7.40
N GLU A 544 -50.35 23.51 -7.10
CA GLU A 544 -49.54 24.32 -8.02
C GLU A 544 -49.18 23.52 -9.27
N THR A 545 -48.64 22.31 -9.09
CA THR A 545 -48.30 21.42 -10.22
C THR A 545 -49.52 21.04 -11.05
N LEU A 546 -50.64 20.67 -10.40
CA LEU A 546 -51.89 20.35 -11.09
C LEU A 546 -52.47 21.54 -11.84
N SER A 547 -52.33 22.76 -11.32
CA SER A 547 -52.81 23.98 -11.97
C SER A 547 -51.99 24.27 -13.23
N ILE A 548 -50.67 24.11 -13.16
CA ILE A 548 -49.76 24.26 -14.31
C ILE A 548 -50.12 23.23 -15.40
N ILE A 549 -50.25 21.95 -15.02
CA ILE A 549 -50.59 20.87 -15.96
C ILE A 549 -52.00 21.06 -16.55
N GLY A 550 -52.97 21.41 -15.72
CA GLY A 550 -54.36 21.63 -16.12
C GLY A 550 -54.50 22.76 -17.12
N ASN A 551 -53.89 23.92 -16.83
CA ASN A 551 -53.90 25.08 -17.72
C ASN A 551 -53.21 24.81 -19.06
N TYR A 552 -52.09 24.08 -19.03
CA TYR A 552 -51.42 23.65 -20.25
C TYR A 552 -52.34 22.80 -21.14
N TYR A 553 -53.03 21.82 -20.55
CA TYR A 553 -53.96 20.97 -21.31
C TYR A 553 -55.23 21.69 -21.76
N LEU A 554 -55.68 22.75 -21.07
CA LEU A 554 -56.75 23.62 -21.57
C LEU A 554 -56.31 24.37 -22.84
N LYS A 555 -55.10 24.93 -22.84
CA LYS A 555 -54.51 25.61 -24.01
C LYS A 555 -54.36 24.66 -25.21
N GLU A 556 -53.94 23.43 -24.97
CA GLU A 556 -53.84 22.37 -25.99
C GLU A 556 -55.19 21.72 -26.35
N LYS A 557 -56.30 22.19 -25.76
CA LYS A 557 -57.67 21.65 -25.94
C LYS A 557 -57.80 20.16 -25.58
N ASN A 558 -56.89 19.63 -24.76
CA ASN A 558 -56.99 18.27 -24.20
C ASN A 558 -57.83 18.30 -22.91
N TYR A 559 -59.14 18.50 -23.09
CA TYR A 559 -60.06 18.70 -21.99
C TYR A 559 -60.12 17.52 -21.01
N LYS A 560 -59.94 16.28 -21.49
CA LYS A 560 -59.96 15.09 -20.62
C LYS A 560 -58.87 15.15 -19.56
N LYS A 561 -57.62 15.44 -19.97
CA LYS A 561 -56.50 15.56 -19.03
C LYS A 561 -56.62 16.81 -18.15
N ALA A 562 -57.04 17.93 -18.71
CA ALA A 562 -57.28 19.16 -17.96
C ALA A 562 -58.30 18.94 -16.83
N LEU A 563 -59.47 18.37 -17.13
CA LEU A 563 -60.51 18.06 -16.16
C LEU A 563 -60.01 17.13 -15.05
N GLY A 564 -59.20 16.11 -15.38
CA GLY A 564 -58.60 15.24 -14.38
C GLY A 564 -57.73 16.00 -13.38
N CYS A 565 -56.98 17.02 -13.83
CA CYS A 565 -56.16 17.86 -12.95
C CYS A 565 -57.03 18.70 -12.00
N PHE A 566 -58.03 19.42 -12.53
CA PHE A 566 -58.91 20.25 -11.70
C PHE A 566 -59.79 19.44 -10.75
N GLN A 567 -60.22 18.23 -11.14
CA GLN A 567 -60.89 17.30 -10.23
C GLN A 567 -59.99 16.87 -9.07
N ASN A 568 -58.70 16.64 -9.34
CA ASN A 568 -57.75 16.33 -8.27
C ASN A 568 -57.49 17.55 -7.38
N ILE A 569 -57.47 18.77 -7.91
CA ILE A 569 -57.39 20.00 -7.09
C ILE A 569 -58.59 20.09 -6.13
N VAL A 570 -59.82 19.83 -6.61
CA VAL A 570 -61.01 19.78 -5.74
C VAL A 570 -60.89 18.71 -4.67
N LYS A 571 -60.29 17.55 -4.97
CA LYS A 571 -60.04 16.51 -3.93
C LYS A 571 -59.03 16.96 -2.88
N LEU A 572 -57.99 17.70 -3.27
CA LEU A 572 -56.99 18.24 -2.36
C LEU A 572 -57.58 19.37 -1.49
N GLU A 573 -58.46 20.19 -2.06
CA GLU A 573 -59.06 21.35 -1.41
C GLU A 573 -60.59 21.40 -1.61
N PRO A 574 -61.36 20.51 -0.95
CA PRO A 574 -62.80 20.31 -1.21
C PRO A 574 -63.72 21.42 -0.67
N LYS A 575 -63.19 22.44 0.00
CA LYS A 575 -63.95 23.55 0.58
C LYS A 575 -63.46 24.92 0.11
N GLN A 576 -62.77 24.96 -1.02
CA GLN A 576 -62.20 26.18 -1.57
C GLN A 576 -62.97 26.60 -2.83
N SER A 577 -63.49 27.83 -2.86
CA SER A 577 -64.21 28.38 -4.02
C SER A 577 -63.39 28.27 -5.31
N SER A 578 -62.11 28.66 -5.27
CA SER A 578 -61.22 28.66 -6.44
C SER A 578 -60.99 27.27 -7.06
N SER A 579 -61.07 26.19 -6.27
CA SER A 579 -60.96 24.81 -6.77
C SER A 579 -62.15 24.43 -7.65
N TYR A 580 -63.37 24.75 -7.20
CA TYR A 580 -64.60 24.51 -7.96
C TYR A 580 -64.73 25.49 -9.13
N SER A 581 -64.32 26.74 -8.96
CA SER A 581 -64.27 27.73 -10.05
C SER A 581 -63.35 27.25 -11.19
N GLY A 582 -62.14 26.79 -10.88
CA GLY A 582 -61.21 26.23 -11.87
C GLY A 582 -61.77 24.98 -12.57
N LEU A 583 -62.46 24.10 -11.85
CA LEU A 583 -63.13 22.93 -12.45
C LEU A 583 -64.32 23.34 -13.34
N GLY A 584 -65.10 24.34 -12.91
CA GLY A 584 -66.18 24.93 -13.70
C GLY A 584 -65.66 25.53 -15.01
N TYR A 585 -64.55 26.26 -14.94
CA TYR A 585 -63.86 26.83 -16.10
C TYR A 585 -63.39 25.75 -17.07
N ALA A 586 -62.80 24.67 -16.56
CA ALA A 586 -62.39 23.54 -17.38
C ALA A 586 -63.58 22.83 -18.07
N TYR A 587 -64.73 22.70 -17.38
CA TYR A 587 -65.95 22.16 -17.99
C TYR A 587 -66.54 23.08 -19.06
N ALA A 588 -66.52 24.40 -18.82
CA ALA A 588 -66.97 25.41 -19.79
C ALA A 588 -66.11 25.36 -21.06
N ALA A 589 -64.77 25.31 -20.92
CA ALA A 589 -63.84 25.15 -22.04
C ALA A 589 -64.10 23.85 -22.84
N ALA A 590 -64.53 22.78 -22.17
CA ALA A 590 -64.90 21.51 -22.78
C ALA A 590 -66.31 21.51 -23.42
N GLY A 591 -67.07 22.60 -23.34
CA GLY A 591 -68.45 22.72 -23.82
C GLY A 591 -69.48 21.99 -22.94
N SER A 592 -69.11 21.51 -21.76
CA SER A 592 -69.99 20.82 -20.81
C SER A 592 -70.68 21.83 -19.88
N TRP A 593 -71.56 22.65 -20.46
CA TRP A 593 -72.15 23.81 -19.78
C TRP A 593 -72.92 23.47 -18.50
N ASP A 594 -73.65 22.35 -18.46
CA ASP A 594 -74.37 21.90 -17.26
C ASP A 594 -73.42 21.65 -16.07
N LYS A 595 -72.29 21.00 -16.34
CA LYS A 595 -71.28 20.72 -15.31
C LYS A 595 -70.53 21.98 -14.92
N ALA A 596 -70.31 22.90 -15.86
CA ALA A 596 -69.72 24.21 -15.57
C ALA A 596 -70.61 25.01 -14.60
N ILE A 597 -71.90 25.15 -14.93
CA ILE A 597 -72.90 25.82 -14.08
C ILE A 597 -72.93 25.20 -12.69
N ALA A 598 -73.03 23.88 -12.58
CA ALA A 598 -73.07 23.21 -11.29
C ALA A 598 -71.84 23.51 -10.43
N ASN A 599 -70.63 23.50 -11.02
CA ASN A 599 -69.40 23.79 -10.29
C ASN A 599 -69.24 25.27 -9.94
N TYR A 600 -69.67 26.20 -10.79
CA TYR A 600 -69.69 27.63 -10.44
C TYR A 600 -70.66 27.93 -9.30
N LEU A 601 -71.84 27.29 -9.30
CA LEU A 601 -72.77 27.42 -8.18
C LEU A 601 -72.19 26.88 -6.87
N ILE A 602 -71.45 25.76 -6.91
CA ILE A 602 -70.74 25.25 -5.73
C ILE A 602 -69.62 26.23 -5.31
N ALA A 603 -68.87 26.80 -6.26
CA ALA A 603 -67.85 27.81 -5.94
C ALA A 603 -68.48 29.00 -5.20
N LEU A 604 -69.62 29.50 -5.70
CA LEU A 604 -70.37 30.59 -5.09
C LEU A 604 -71.00 30.26 -3.73
N GLN A 605 -71.16 28.98 -3.38
CA GLN A 605 -71.54 28.60 -2.02
C GLN A 605 -70.43 28.91 -1.02
N TYR A 606 -69.16 28.81 -1.44
CA TYR A 606 -67.99 29.06 -0.60
C TYR A 606 -67.49 30.50 -0.67
N ASP A 607 -67.69 31.18 -1.80
CA ASP A 607 -67.40 32.62 -1.95
C ASP A 607 -68.51 33.31 -2.76
N ARG A 608 -69.39 34.02 -2.06
CA ARG A 608 -70.56 34.68 -2.67
C ARG A 608 -70.25 36.01 -3.33
N GLU A 609 -69.02 36.53 -3.18
CA GLU A 609 -68.62 37.85 -3.66
C GLU A 609 -67.64 37.76 -4.86
N ASP A 610 -67.36 36.55 -5.35
CA ASP A 610 -66.51 36.32 -6.51
C ASP A 610 -67.21 36.74 -7.82
N SER A 611 -67.02 38.02 -8.17
CA SER A 611 -67.57 38.61 -9.39
C SER A 611 -67.17 37.87 -10.67
N GLU A 612 -65.95 37.30 -10.75
CA GLU A 612 -65.47 36.59 -11.94
C GLU A 612 -66.18 35.24 -12.10
N VAL A 613 -66.50 34.55 -11.00
CA VAL A 613 -67.32 33.33 -11.05
C VAL A 613 -68.73 33.64 -11.55
N TYR A 614 -69.35 34.75 -11.14
CA TYR A 614 -70.64 35.17 -11.69
C TYR A 614 -70.57 35.50 -13.18
N VAL A 615 -69.50 36.15 -13.65
CA VAL A 615 -69.29 36.35 -15.10
C VAL A 615 -69.24 35.02 -15.84
N ASN A 616 -68.45 34.07 -15.34
CA ASN A 616 -68.29 32.76 -15.96
C ASN A 616 -69.58 31.91 -15.90
N LEU A 617 -70.36 32.06 -14.84
CA LEU A 617 -71.70 31.47 -14.71
C LEU A 617 -72.69 32.08 -15.71
N GLY A 618 -72.68 33.41 -15.87
CA GLY A 618 -73.50 34.13 -16.85
C GLY A 618 -73.19 33.69 -18.29
N GLU A 619 -71.91 33.52 -18.63
CA GLU A 619 -71.51 33.00 -19.94
C GLU A 619 -71.99 31.57 -20.15
N ALA A 620 -71.88 30.71 -19.14
CA ALA A 620 -72.34 29.33 -19.24
C ALA A 620 -73.87 29.23 -19.42
N TYR A 621 -74.65 30.04 -18.70
CA TYR A 621 -76.11 30.13 -18.91
C TYR A 621 -76.46 30.64 -20.30
N GLU A 622 -75.75 31.67 -20.77
CA GLU A 622 -75.97 32.23 -22.09
C GLU A 622 -75.70 31.21 -23.20
N LYS A 623 -74.62 30.43 -23.10
CA LYS A 623 -74.31 29.34 -24.05
C LYS A 623 -75.35 28.21 -24.04
N LYS A 624 -76.09 28.04 -22.95
CA LYS A 624 -77.24 27.12 -22.86
C LYS A 624 -78.55 27.71 -23.38
N GLY A 625 -78.62 29.01 -23.68
CA GLY A 625 -79.86 29.71 -24.02
C GLY A 625 -80.75 30.07 -22.83
N LEU A 626 -80.22 29.96 -21.61
CA LEU A 626 -80.89 30.35 -20.36
C LEU A 626 -80.67 31.85 -20.12
N TYR A 627 -81.29 32.68 -20.97
CA TYR A 627 -80.95 34.10 -21.06
C TYR A 627 -81.36 34.91 -19.82
N GLN A 628 -82.42 34.50 -19.10
CA GLN A 628 -82.85 35.20 -17.89
C GLN A 628 -81.87 34.96 -16.74
N GLU A 629 -81.44 33.72 -16.56
CA GLU A 629 -80.43 33.32 -15.57
C GLU A 629 -79.06 33.93 -15.90
N ALA A 630 -78.70 33.97 -17.18
CA ALA A 630 -77.49 34.65 -17.65
C ALA A 630 -77.53 36.15 -17.33
N LEU A 631 -78.66 36.81 -17.57
CA LEU A 631 -78.83 38.24 -17.29
C LEU A 631 -78.67 38.50 -15.79
N ASN A 632 -79.32 37.69 -14.94
CA ASN A 632 -79.20 37.81 -13.49
C ASN A 632 -77.74 37.65 -13.03
N ALA A 633 -77.04 36.61 -13.51
CA ALA A 633 -75.64 36.37 -13.15
C ALA A 633 -74.72 37.51 -13.58
N TYR A 634 -74.86 38.05 -14.79
CA TYR A 634 -74.08 39.21 -15.23
C TYR A 634 -74.45 40.49 -14.46
N THR A 635 -75.71 40.70 -14.10
CA THR A 635 -76.12 41.83 -13.26
C THR A 635 -75.47 41.75 -11.88
N THR A 636 -75.52 40.59 -11.21
CA THR A 636 -74.82 40.38 -9.93
C THR A 636 -73.31 40.57 -10.06
N ALA A 637 -72.69 40.06 -11.13
CA ALA A 637 -71.28 40.29 -11.40
C ALA A 637 -70.93 41.78 -11.53
N TYR A 638 -71.78 42.56 -12.20
CA TYR A 638 -71.61 44.00 -12.41
C TYR A 638 -71.85 44.81 -11.13
N GLU A 639 -72.80 44.39 -10.29
CA GLU A 639 -73.04 44.99 -8.96
C GLU A 639 -71.84 44.77 -8.03
N LEU A 640 -71.25 43.57 -8.05
CA LEU A 640 -70.05 43.24 -7.27
C LEU A 640 -68.80 43.93 -7.83
N ASN A 641 -68.67 44.05 -9.15
CA ASN A 641 -67.56 44.72 -9.82
C ASN A 641 -68.02 45.50 -11.07
N PRO A 642 -68.28 46.82 -10.93
CA PRO A 642 -68.71 47.67 -12.05
C PRO A 642 -67.69 47.81 -13.18
N GLU A 643 -66.43 47.45 -12.96
CA GLU A 643 -65.37 47.47 -13.98
C GLU A 643 -65.35 46.22 -14.87
N SER A 644 -66.20 45.22 -14.57
CA SER A 644 -66.29 43.99 -15.36
C SER A 644 -66.85 44.26 -16.76
N THR A 645 -65.95 44.45 -17.73
CA THR A 645 -66.31 44.72 -19.13
C THR A 645 -67.11 43.58 -19.76
N ARG A 646 -66.88 42.33 -19.36
CA ARG A 646 -67.64 41.15 -19.82
C ARG A 646 -69.10 41.23 -19.35
N ALA A 647 -69.33 41.51 -18.07
CA ALA A 647 -70.67 41.68 -17.52
C ALA A 647 -71.39 42.88 -18.14
N ALA A 648 -70.73 44.05 -18.20
CA ALA A 648 -71.30 45.27 -18.76
C ALA A 648 -71.74 45.13 -20.23
N ARG A 649 -70.99 44.35 -21.04
CA ARG A 649 -71.37 44.04 -22.43
C ARG A 649 -72.48 42.99 -22.54
N GLY A 650 -72.51 42.02 -21.64
CA GLY A 650 -73.50 40.93 -21.64
C GLY A 650 -74.92 41.39 -21.32
N ILE A 651 -75.07 42.29 -20.35
CA ILE A 651 -76.38 42.78 -19.87
C ILE A 651 -77.28 43.35 -20.98
N PRO A 652 -76.87 44.38 -21.76
CA PRO A 652 -77.74 44.95 -22.80
C PRO A 652 -78.04 43.95 -23.91
N ARG A 653 -77.06 43.10 -24.27
CA ARG A 653 -77.23 42.06 -25.29
C ARG A 653 -78.33 41.05 -24.91
N LEU A 654 -78.30 40.56 -23.68
CA LEU A 654 -79.28 39.59 -23.18
C LEU A 654 -80.67 40.19 -23.03
N ARG A 655 -80.79 41.47 -22.63
CA ARG A 655 -82.09 42.17 -22.60
C ARG A 655 -82.75 42.21 -23.98
N ILE A 656 -81.98 42.46 -25.04
CA ILE A 656 -82.48 42.45 -26.42
C ILE A 656 -82.93 41.04 -26.83
N LEU A 657 -82.13 40.01 -26.54
CA LEU A 657 -82.47 38.62 -26.87
C LEU A 657 -83.75 38.14 -26.17
N LEU A 658 -83.95 38.53 -24.90
CA LEU A 658 -85.18 38.22 -24.14
C LEU A 658 -86.42 38.93 -24.72
N LEU A 659 -86.29 40.18 -25.17
CA LEU A 659 -87.37 40.89 -25.85
C LEU A 659 -87.75 40.22 -27.18
N GLN A 660 -86.76 39.78 -27.96
CA GLN A 660 -86.99 39.06 -29.22
C GLN A 660 -87.68 37.71 -28.99
N GLN A 661 -87.30 36.95 -27.96
CA GLN A 661 -87.99 35.71 -27.59
C GLN A 661 -89.45 35.94 -27.20
N LYS A 662 -89.72 36.97 -26.40
CA LYS A 662 -91.10 37.35 -26.02
C LYS A 662 -91.94 37.73 -27.24
N SER A 663 -91.39 38.53 -28.17
CA SER A 663 -92.11 38.88 -29.40
C SER A 663 -92.37 37.68 -30.31
N GLN A 664 -91.45 36.70 -30.35
CA GLN A 664 -91.63 35.48 -31.14
C GLN A 664 -92.65 34.51 -30.54
N GLN A 665 -92.73 34.43 -29.21
CA GLN A 665 -93.76 33.65 -28.52
C GLN A 665 -95.15 34.27 -28.74
N GLN A 666 -95.28 35.60 -28.63
CA GLN A 666 -96.52 36.33 -28.90
C GLN A 666 -96.99 36.29 -30.36
N SER A 667 -96.10 35.96 -31.31
CA SER A 667 -96.45 35.76 -32.72
C SER A 667 -96.83 34.32 -33.08
N LYS A 668 -96.65 33.37 -32.14
CA LYS A 668 -96.95 31.93 -32.32
C LYS A 668 -98.18 31.47 -31.53
N GLU A 669 -98.58 32.23 -30.52
CA GLU A 669 -99.91 32.22 -29.91
C GLU A 669 -100.89 33.01 -30.78
#